data_AF-A0A1T4KLW9-F1
#
_entry.id   AF-A0A1T4KLW9-F1
#
_cell.length_a   1.000
_cell.length_b   1.000
_cell.length_c   1.000
_cell.angle_alpha   90.00
_cell.angle_beta   90.00
_cell.angle_gamma   90.00
#
_symmetry.space_group_name_H-M   'P 1'
#
loop_
_entity.id
_entity.type
_entity.pdbx_description
1 polymer ?
#
loop_
_entity_poly.entity_id
_entity_poly.type
_entity_poly.pdbx_seq_one_letter_code
_entity_poly.pdbx_strand_id
1 'polypeptide(L)'
;MIKARRNRILKAALILGGVGILSASSFGIAFGVINKQNGDYNYTHSDINKANLTNVSIKLVPQQASSSDANTDSGKKDDNDQSTVKTVLNFVVSSTGKTIKKVELYTSDNNVLQMQIQNLIPNGYNFDQSRYSENGEITASLGAENNIYIVPEIKSINKTTFVFYTQGDDGQQVEIETVEKNNDELDSNFDISAILPKGYTFVDSQTQTYLVGYTNRYNVKKIINKVTFNLKFVANGTQIGDLVKVEASENDVVNILRYVPEDYKLAEGQSETVTASSNTFEIQVVKIPKSVTTTLNFVEKQNGANVIISQQKVTTQDDAVIKYQDYLPENYQLADGQDNLEIKVGEVNTIYVTKIKKLVSTTIRFIDSTNGQNIGQPLTIQSYDDETLQFSQDWIPQGYKTVEDIDKIKINVGQINNISVEKISVTATATIIYKWQGRAVDTRTVTGEKGTDIDLGSSQFLPSGYEIDSSSNQKLIVPIEDTTYEINVVKKNIVTTFKFVNVDGNQQVGLIQSITTTADGTISIQQVESLIPNGYKLVNKTISIKLGQENVIQIQKEIQTIKTTIIFQDNGNQIGSPVEITTTSDDTKPIDWEKLVPNGYHVTTQPIIVRGKTNYIQVAKDKVEYTYKLIFKYDGKIIKEVSGTYYDDSIPNIIQFIPAGYKLVNPSEANIVPQNNERVYQITPIEPVKKPLVTKPNLTPEEEKQVQEIIDKKQGKPVDVNNLNIPTKSEDLPEVPKGRVPAEVVKDVTARVKNYDKLINSNKDLTADDLKDVFKEVYEKNPDLLEVFAKYLNGQISMPGRPLIPKEQIRQIVKAQIAAAENIMQQELQAGRIPVFEVTGNTFGYDVTIKFDYMDDKYNPVVQSNIQNNKNRVLGNDGKYNRQPSGILDGDYIGWKKFDISGSYKELTPESQRGKTQIDPKTGQKVSLDDGLRIYQYSPDGKDNYTKDKPSQKMLVVDASNKNGYDKFLQVLKAHPDITMVRVDKIGYSDKNESLRNLLSQLPSSVKVVNLFFASRDTTAIAGLENLKLDEVGIYTTIPNIDKRNDRLDWGIDPVGLKNTKFVSFEGGTLESWEDTAKGQRAASIYFNTIRPAKHSNFKDIQDGFEIALKTKASWKIFNGNFGAGGYPTGIDLSLNHNLKSLKGIPLYERVFRKLTLHADGEEFSLPIGEIVSGQFGSLVVQGPDRAKMYFDNPTTHILHLTGKANDIGDNYGIHLYGLLEAGSASLDTLVVDSLEVKQLIQNSQAWGQFGSKFGNKIIVKEGNN
;
A
#
# COMPACT_ATOMS: atom_id res chain seq x y z
N MET A 1 28.09 -40.14 -40.33
CA MET A 1 27.21 -40.76 -39.32
C MET A 1 27.84 -40.93 -37.92
N ILE A 2 28.97 -40.26 -37.58
CA ILE A 2 29.62 -40.35 -36.25
C ILE A 2 29.53 -39.02 -35.45
N LYS A 3 28.98 -37.94 -36.02
CA LYS A 3 28.83 -36.62 -35.33
C LYS A 3 27.51 -36.41 -34.57
N ALA A 4 26.54 -37.33 -34.64
CA ALA A 4 25.21 -37.15 -34.03
C ALA A 4 25.04 -37.76 -32.62
N ARG A 5 26.02 -38.53 -32.11
CA ARG A 5 25.95 -39.16 -30.76
C ARG A 5 26.55 -38.32 -29.62
N ARG A 6 27.41 -37.34 -29.90
CA ARG A 6 28.06 -36.50 -28.86
C ARG A 6 27.16 -35.37 -28.32
N ASN A 7 26.23 -34.85 -29.13
CA ASN A 7 25.35 -33.74 -28.71
C ASN A 7 24.10 -34.17 -27.91
N ARG A 8 23.81 -35.48 -27.79
CA ARG A 8 22.73 -35.98 -26.90
C ARG A 8 23.19 -36.21 -25.46
N ILE A 9 24.48 -36.47 -25.23
CA ILE A 9 25.03 -36.68 -23.87
C ILE A 9 25.27 -35.34 -23.15
N LEU A 10 25.70 -34.29 -23.87
CA LEU A 10 25.82 -32.94 -23.27
C LEU A 10 24.46 -32.31 -22.95
N LYS A 11 23.41 -32.57 -23.74
CA LYS A 11 22.03 -32.15 -23.40
C LYS A 11 21.41 -32.95 -22.26
N ALA A 12 21.79 -34.22 -22.07
CA ALA A 12 21.34 -35.00 -20.91
C ALA A 12 22.00 -34.57 -19.59
N ALA A 13 23.27 -34.13 -19.61
CA ALA A 13 23.94 -33.59 -18.42
C ALA A 13 23.41 -32.20 -18.02
N LEU A 14 23.06 -31.34 -18.98
CA LEU A 14 22.46 -30.02 -18.72
C LEU A 14 20.97 -30.08 -18.32
N ILE A 15 20.24 -31.13 -18.72
CA ILE A 15 18.82 -31.33 -18.33
C ILE A 15 18.69 -32.08 -16.99
N LEU A 16 19.69 -32.86 -16.57
CA LEU A 16 19.71 -33.51 -15.25
C LEU A 16 20.31 -32.63 -14.13
N GLY A 17 21.04 -31.55 -14.48
CA GLY A 17 21.47 -30.52 -13.52
C GLY A 17 20.40 -29.50 -13.12
N GLY A 18 19.21 -29.57 -13.74
CA GLY A 18 18.11 -28.60 -13.55
C GLY A 18 17.13 -28.90 -12.40
N VAL A 19 17.37 -29.92 -11.58
CA VAL A 19 16.46 -30.31 -10.47
C VAL A 19 17.16 -30.25 -9.08
N GLY A 20 18.37 -29.70 -9.01
CA GLY A 20 19.17 -29.60 -7.78
C GLY A 20 19.34 -28.19 -7.23
N ILE A 21 18.31 -27.34 -7.26
CA ILE A 21 18.32 -26.03 -6.58
C ILE A 21 17.18 -25.99 -5.57
N LEU A 22 17.35 -26.66 -4.43
CA LEU A 22 16.61 -26.42 -3.19
C LEU A 22 17.43 -26.94 -1.98
N SER A 23 18.56 -26.28 -1.72
CA SER A 23 19.21 -26.27 -0.39
C SER A 23 20.30 -25.18 -0.31
N ALA A 24 19.98 -23.96 -0.77
CA ALA A 24 20.78 -22.78 -0.45
C ALA A 24 20.31 -22.20 0.89
N SER A 25 20.60 -22.89 1.99
CA SER A 25 20.44 -22.36 3.34
C SER A 25 21.41 -23.07 4.28
N SER A 26 22.71 -22.73 4.18
CA SER A 26 23.71 -22.80 5.28
C SER A 26 25.14 -22.97 4.75
N PHE A 27 25.78 -21.95 4.16
CA PHE A 27 27.26 -21.90 4.11
C PHE A 27 27.74 -20.46 3.97
N GLY A 28 28.36 -19.94 5.03
CA GLY A 28 29.03 -18.64 5.01
C GLY A 28 29.69 -18.29 6.34
N ILE A 29 30.81 -18.93 6.71
CA ILE A 29 31.76 -18.38 7.71
C ILE A 29 33.21 -18.77 7.39
N ALA A 30 34.05 -17.74 7.15
CA ALA A 30 35.49 -17.59 7.44
C ALA A 30 35.97 -16.33 6.68
N PHE A 31 36.73 -15.34 7.18
CA PHE A 31 37.50 -15.06 8.39
C PHE A 31 37.81 -13.53 8.38
N GLY A 32 38.05 -12.88 9.53
CA GLY A 32 38.63 -11.53 9.55
C GLY A 32 38.55 -10.76 10.86
N VAL A 33 39.38 -11.13 11.85
CA VAL A 33 39.67 -10.30 13.03
C VAL A 33 41.05 -9.65 12.82
N ILE A 34 41.12 -8.32 12.80
CA ILE A 34 42.40 -7.60 12.93
C ILE A 34 42.24 -6.48 13.96
N ASN A 35 43.11 -6.54 14.97
CA ASN A 35 43.26 -5.59 16.07
C ASN A 35 43.77 -4.23 15.59
N LYS A 36 43.24 -3.16 16.20
CA LYS A 36 43.67 -1.77 16.06
C LYS A 36 44.76 -1.48 17.09
N GLN A 37 45.95 -1.04 16.67
CA GLN A 37 46.94 -0.37 17.53
C GLN A 37 47.50 0.87 16.83
N ASN A 38 47.52 1.97 17.57
CA ASN A 38 48.11 3.26 17.20
C ASN A 38 49.65 3.22 17.35
N GLY A 39 50.35 3.96 16.50
CA GLY A 39 51.77 4.26 16.67
C GLY A 39 52.22 5.40 15.75
N ASP A 40 52.60 6.53 16.36
CA ASP A 40 53.23 7.70 15.72
C ASP A 40 54.68 7.38 15.31
N TYR A 41 55.09 7.73 14.08
CA TYR A 41 56.51 7.97 13.74
C TYR A 41 56.67 9.00 12.61
N ASN A 42 57.57 9.97 12.85
CA ASN A 42 58.01 11.03 11.93
C ASN A 42 59.09 10.52 10.96
N TYR A 43 59.05 10.94 9.69
CA TYR A 43 60.18 10.86 8.75
C TYR A 43 60.33 12.15 7.93
N THR A 44 61.59 12.60 7.81
CA THR A 44 62.09 13.77 7.09
C THR A 44 62.10 13.59 5.57
N HIS A 45 61.78 14.67 4.84
CA HIS A 45 61.76 14.76 3.37
C HIS A 45 63.17 14.77 2.75
N SER A 46 63.32 14.08 1.63
CA SER A 46 64.32 14.39 0.60
C SER A 46 63.67 14.32 -0.78
N ASP A 47 63.84 15.38 -1.57
CA ASP A 47 63.20 15.62 -2.86
C ASP A 47 63.55 14.60 -3.96
N ILE A 48 62.53 14.04 -4.62
CA ILE A 48 62.67 13.38 -5.92
C ILE A 48 61.50 13.82 -6.82
N ASN A 49 61.85 14.44 -7.96
CA ASN A 49 60.93 14.93 -9.00
C ASN A 49 60.09 13.80 -9.61
N LYS A 50 58.77 14.04 -9.76
CA LYS A 50 57.80 13.12 -10.38
C LYS A 50 57.72 13.29 -11.90
N ALA A 51 57.89 12.19 -12.61
CA ALA A 51 57.33 11.95 -13.94
C ALA A 51 56.22 10.88 -13.85
N ASN A 52 55.11 11.12 -14.55
CA ASN A 52 53.89 10.30 -14.54
C ASN A 52 54.05 9.09 -15.46
N LEU A 53 54.04 7.88 -14.90
CA LEU A 53 54.10 6.63 -15.67
C LEU A 53 52.72 6.01 -15.84
N THR A 54 52.22 6.00 -17.07
CA THR A 54 50.91 5.43 -17.41
C THR A 54 50.93 3.97 -17.86
N ASN A 55 52.08 3.29 -18.03
CA ASN A 55 52.10 1.90 -18.57
C ASN A 55 53.27 1.04 -18.05
N VAL A 56 53.10 0.28 -16.96
CA VAL A 56 54.07 -0.73 -16.49
C VAL A 56 53.49 -2.14 -16.64
N SER A 57 54.14 -2.97 -17.47
CA SER A 57 53.71 -4.34 -17.78
C SER A 57 54.62 -5.37 -17.08
N ILE A 58 54.06 -6.45 -16.53
CA ILE A 58 54.88 -7.58 -16.04
C ILE A 58 54.92 -8.70 -17.08
N LYS A 59 56.10 -9.28 -17.29
CA LYS A 59 56.34 -10.43 -18.17
C LYS A 59 56.74 -11.64 -17.32
N LEU A 60 55.87 -12.64 -17.26
CA LEU A 60 56.14 -13.91 -16.59
C LEU A 60 56.90 -14.85 -17.53
N VAL A 61 58.13 -15.24 -17.14
CA VAL A 61 59.01 -16.09 -17.96
C VAL A 61 59.12 -17.48 -17.32
N PRO A 62 59.04 -18.58 -18.09
CA PRO A 62 59.27 -19.93 -17.56
C PRO A 62 60.67 -20.07 -16.98
N GLN A 63 60.78 -20.70 -15.82
CA GLN A 63 62.06 -20.96 -15.17
C GLN A 63 62.88 -21.95 -16.03
N GLN A 64 64.03 -21.55 -16.57
CA GLN A 64 64.92 -22.50 -17.24
C GLN A 64 65.54 -23.44 -16.21
N ALA A 65 65.33 -24.74 -16.40
CA ALA A 65 65.95 -25.79 -15.60
C ALA A 65 67.47 -25.74 -15.77
N SER A 66 68.18 -25.43 -14.68
CA SER A 66 69.62 -25.68 -14.56
C SER A 66 69.83 -27.18 -14.39
N SER A 67 70.53 -27.79 -15.34
CA SER A 67 70.94 -29.19 -15.34
C SER A 67 72.07 -29.48 -14.35
N SER A 68 71.94 -30.53 -13.55
CA SER A 68 73.07 -31.38 -13.15
C SER A 68 72.61 -32.84 -12.96
N ASP A 69 72.90 -33.63 -13.99
CA ASP A 69 73.28 -35.05 -14.03
C ASP A 69 72.62 -36.12 -13.14
N ALA A 70 71.95 -37.05 -13.84
CA ALA A 70 72.25 -38.50 -13.93
C ALA A 70 71.04 -39.43 -13.68
N ASN A 71 70.52 -39.99 -14.79
CA ASN A 71 70.23 -41.41 -15.09
C ASN A 71 69.68 -42.31 -13.95
N THR A 72 68.60 -43.11 -14.09
CA THR A 72 68.23 -44.01 -15.21
C THR A 72 66.78 -44.52 -15.07
N ASP A 73 66.13 -44.66 -16.24
CA ASP A 73 65.26 -45.75 -16.69
C ASP A 73 63.78 -45.87 -16.22
N SER A 74 63.02 -46.65 -17.00
CA SER A 74 61.81 -46.23 -17.72
C SER A 74 60.53 -47.01 -17.37
N GLY A 75 59.37 -46.41 -17.68
CA GLY A 75 58.08 -47.13 -17.72
C GLY A 75 56.85 -46.23 -17.91
N LYS A 76 56.32 -46.18 -19.14
CA LYS A 76 55.15 -45.39 -19.59
C LYS A 76 53.81 -45.76 -18.93
N LYS A 77 52.95 -44.75 -18.70
CA LYS A 77 51.52 -44.74 -19.10
C LYS A 77 50.93 -43.32 -19.03
N ASP A 78 50.26 -42.91 -20.12
CA ASP A 78 49.45 -41.68 -20.24
C ASP A 78 48.20 -41.74 -19.36
N ASP A 79 47.86 -40.63 -18.68
CA ASP A 79 46.58 -39.95 -18.83
C ASP A 79 46.63 -38.53 -18.22
N ASN A 80 46.00 -37.58 -18.92
CA ASN A 80 46.11 -36.13 -18.76
C ASN A 80 45.73 -35.59 -17.36
N ASP A 81 46.73 -35.08 -16.65
CA ASP A 81 46.55 -34.11 -15.55
C ASP A 81 47.23 -32.80 -16.00
N GLN A 82 46.44 -31.76 -16.29
CA GLN A 82 47.00 -30.43 -16.56
C GLN A 82 47.43 -29.83 -15.23
N SER A 83 48.71 -29.97 -14.88
CA SER A 83 49.27 -29.39 -13.67
C SER A 83 49.22 -27.85 -13.74
N THR A 84 48.41 -27.23 -12.90
CA THR A 84 48.39 -25.76 -12.75
C THR A 84 49.62 -25.30 -11.96
N VAL A 85 50.35 -24.32 -12.50
CA VAL A 85 51.54 -23.72 -11.88
C VAL A 85 51.12 -22.50 -11.05
N LYS A 86 51.46 -22.48 -9.74
CA LYS A 86 51.21 -21.36 -8.82
C LYS A 86 52.38 -20.39 -8.82
N THR A 87 52.14 -19.13 -9.17
CA THR A 87 53.09 -18.01 -9.09
C THR A 87 52.62 -17.02 -8.03
N VAL A 88 53.51 -16.46 -7.21
CA VAL A 88 53.15 -15.49 -6.17
C VAL A 88 53.87 -14.17 -6.44
N LEU A 89 53.14 -13.05 -6.40
CA LEU A 89 53.67 -11.69 -6.47
C LEU A 89 53.58 -11.04 -5.09
N ASN A 90 54.73 -10.68 -4.52
CA ASN A 90 54.87 -9.99 -3.25
C ASN A 90 55.08 -8.49 -3.50
N PHE A 91 54.15 -7.63 -3.09
CA PHE A 91 54.32 -6.18 -3.14
C PHE A 91 55.07 -5.71 -1.89
N VAL A 92 56.32 -5.32 -2.05
CA VAL A 92 57.28 -5.04 -0.97
C VAL A 92 57.61 -3.56 -0.92
N VAL A 93 57.46 -2.92 0.24
CA VAL A 93 57.81 -1.52 0.42
C VAL A 93 59.33 -1.36 0.41
N SER A 94 59.87 -0.64 -0.57
CA SER A 94 61.32 -0.54 -0.82
C SER A 94 62.14 -0.04 0.37
N SER A 95 61.59 0.89 1.16
CA SER A 95 62.28 1.48 2.31
C SER A 95 62.33 0.56 3.53
N THR A 96 61.41 -0.41 3.65
CA THR A 96 61.27 -1.25 4.86
C THR A 96 61.44 -2.74 4.60
N GLY A 97 61.42 -3.17 3.34
CA GLY A 97 61.42 -4.59 2.97
C GLY A 97 60.14 -5.34 3.36
N LYS A 98 59.12 -4.64 3.87
CA LYS A 98 57.87 -5.25 4.34
C LYS A 98 56.94 -5.56 3.17
N THR A 99 56.50 -6.81 3.05
CA THR A 99 55.42 -7.20 2.14
C THR A 99 54.10 -6.66 2.65
N ILE A 100 53.42 -5.86 1.83
CA ILE A 100 52.12 -5.27 2.18
C ILE A 100 50.94 -5.91 1.43
N LYS A 101 51.21 -6.65 0.35
CA LYS A 101 50.19 -7.44 -0.36
C LYS A 101 50.83 -8.64 -1.06
N LYS A 102 50.15 -9.79 -1.02
CA LYS A 102 50.48 -11.01 -1.77
C LYS A 102 49.39 -11.25 -2.82
N VAL A 103 49.76 -11.57 -4.05
CA VAL A 103 48.84 -11.96 -5.13
C VAL A 103 49.27 -13.31 -5.69
N GLU A 104 48.35 -14.27 -5.72
CA GLU A 104 48.62 -15.61 -6.24
C GLU A 104 47.98 -15.78 -7.62
N LEU A 105 48.75 -16.33 -8.58
CA LEU A 105 48.35 -16.54 -9.96
C LEU A 105 48.49 -18.04 -10.28
N TYR A 106 47.47 -18.61 -10.91
CA TYR A 106 47.47 -20.02 -11.32
C TYR A 106 47.39 -20.10 -12.85
N THR A 107 48.36 -20.74 -13.49
CA THR A 107 48.38 -20.89 -14.95
C THR A 107 48.46 -22.37 -15.35
N SER A 108 47.67 -22.76 -16.36
CA SER A 108 47.64 -24.13 -16.89
C SER A 108 48.58 -24.35 -18.08
N ASP A 109 49.38 -23.33 -18.45
CA ASP A 109 50.26 -23.35 -19.62
C ASP A 109 51.58 -22.63 -19.30
N ASN A 110 52.69 -23.12 -19.86
CA ASN A 110 54.05 -22.60 -19.68
C ASN A 110 54.41 -21.49 -20.68
N ASN A 111 53.40 -20.83 -21.24
CA ASN A 111 53.59 -19.72 -22.16
C ASN A 111 53.88 -18.40 -21.41
N VAL A 112 54.65 -17.52 -22.05
CA VAL A 112 54.97 -16.19 -21.52
C VAL A 112 53.69 -15.40 -21.32
N LEU A 113 53.37 -15.04 -20.08
CA LEU A 113 52.17 -14.29 -19.73
C LEU A 113 52.55 -12.82 -19.52
N GLN A 114 51.95 -11.92 -20.31
CA GLN A 114 52.10 -10.48 -20.13
C GLN A 114 50.83 -9.93 -19.50
N MET A 115 50.94 -9.28 -18.33
CA MET A 115 49.77 -8.72 -17.65
C MET A 115 50.04 -7.32 -17.10
N GLN A 116 48.98 -6.52 -17.06
CA GLN A 116 48.96 -5.19 -16.49
C GLN A 116 48.73 -5.31 -14.97
N ILE A 117 49.66 -4.81 -14.16
CA ILE A 117 49.67 -5.04 -12.70
C ILE A 117 49.35 -3.79 -11.86
N GLN A 118 49.00 -2.66 -12.48
CA GLN A 118 48.66 -1.41 -11.80
C GLN A 118 47.48 -1.57 -10.81
N ASN A 119 46.49 -2.39 -11.16
CA ASN A 119 45.33 -2.66 -10.29
C ASN A 119 45.67 -3.60 -9.12
N LEU A 120 46.87 -4.20 -9.14
CA LEU A 120 47.35 -5.08 -8.09
C LEU A 120 48.13 -4.31 -7.01
N ILE A 121 48.55 -3.07 -7.28
CA ILE A 121 49.24 -2.21 -6.30
C ILE A 121 48.28 -1.82 -5.17
N PRO A 122 48.70 -1.88 -3.89
CA PRO A 122 47.90 -1.38 -2.77
C PRO A 122 47.68 0.14 -2.83
N ASN A 123 46.47 0.61 -2.47
CA ASN A 123 46.16 2.03 -2.40
C ASN A 123 47.16 2.80 -1.51
N GLY A 124 47.62 3.96 -2.00
CA GLY A 124 48.61 4.79 -1.30
C GLY A 124 50.07 4.44 -1.59
N TYR A 125 50.35 3.63 -2.61
CA TYR A 125 51.70 3.25 -3.04
C TYR A 125 51.85 3.37 -4.57
N ASN A 126 53.05 3.74 -5.03
CA ASN A 126 53.49 3.73 -6.43
C ASN A 126 54.63 2.72 -6.63
N PHE A 127 54.93 2.35 -7.88
CA PHE A 127 56.16 1.60 -8.18
C PHE A 127 57.40 2.39 -7.74
N ASP A 128 58.39 1.67 -7.22
CA ASP A 128 59.68 2.26 -6.93
C ASP A 128 60.46 2.54 -8.23
N GLN A 129 60.40 3.79 -8.69
CA GLN A 129 61.09 4.25 -9.91
C GLN A 129 62.63 4.13 -9.81
N SER A 130 63.21 3.96 -8.61
CA SER A 130 64.64 3.69 -8.48
C SER A 130 65.01 2.25 -8.87
N ARG A 131 64.03 1.34 -8.89
CA ARG A 131 64.19 -0.09 -9.21
C ARG A 131 63.61 -0.48 -10.56
N TYR A 132 62.66 0.30 -11.07
CA TYR A 132 62.01 0.06 -12.36
C TYR A 132 62.12 1.32 -13.22
N SER A 133 62.64 1.17 -14.43
CA SER A 133 62.75 2.29 -15.37
C SER A 133 61.37 2.80 -15.79
N GLU A 134 61.28 4.09 -16.10
CA GLU A 134 60.12 4.69 -16.76
C GLU A 134 59.79 3.91 -18.05
N ASN A 135 58.69 3.14 -18.04
CA ASN A 135 58.25 2.22 -19.11
C ASN A 135 59.04 0.90 -19.25
N GLY A 136 59.82 0.49 -18.24
CA GLY A 136 60.48 -0.82 -18.23
C GLY A 136 59.50 -1.98 -18.01
N GLU A 137 59.65 -3.08 -18.75
CA GLU A 137 58.97 -4.34 -18.42
C GLU A 137 59.55 -4.93 -17.12
N ILE A 138 58.68 -5.25 -16.16
CA ILE A 138 59.08 -5.99 -14.96
C ILE A 138 59.06 -7.48 -15.31
N THR A 139 60.15 -8.21 -15.11
CA THR A 139 60.18 -9.66 -15.33
C THR A 139 59.99 -10.41 -14.02
N ALA A 140 59.20 -11.49 -14.07
CA ALA A 140 58.99 -12.39 -12.94
C ALA A 140 59.00 -13.84 -13.43
N SER A 141 59.42 -14.77 -12.57
CA SER A 141 59.51 -16.19 -12.90
C SER A 141 58.18 -16.89 -12.65
N LEU A 142 57.67 -17.59 -13.66
CA LEU A 142 56.48 -18.42 -13.55
C LEU A 142 56.75 -19.59 -12.58
N GLY A 143 55.81 -19.85 -11.66
CA GLY A 143 55.95 -20.92 -10.65
C GLY A 143 56.74 -20.56 -9.40
N ALA A 144 57.15 -19.30 -9.25
CA ALA A 144 57.97 -18.82 -8.14
C ALA A 144 57.31 -17.67 -7.35
N GLU A 145 57.87 -17.35 -6.18
CA GLU A 145 57.58 -16.09 -5.50
C GLU A 145 58.45 -14.96 -6.08
N ASN A 146 57.82 -13.85 -6.46
CA ASN A 146 58.46 -12.70 -7.10
C ASN A 146 58.16 -11.43 -6.31
N ASN A 147 59.20 -10.64 -5.99
CA ASN A 147 59.05 -9.40 -5.25
C ASN A 147 58.93 -8.20 -6.21
N ILE A 148 57.86 -7.43 -6.04
CA ILE A 148 57.54 -6.20 -6.75
C ILE A 148 57.68 -5.03 -5.77
N TYR A 149 58.63 -4.14 -6.05
CA TYR A 149 59.02 -3.08 -5.13
C TYR A 149 58.20 -1.79 -5.32
N ILE A 150 57.68 -1.25 -4.22
CA ILE A 150 56.78 -0.10 -4.21
C ILE A 150 57.17 0.92 -3.13
N VAL A 151 56.80 2.17 -3.33
CA VAL A 151 57.03 3.29 -2.40
C VAL A 151 55.71 3.97 -2.06
N PRO A 152 55.55 4.56 -0.87
CA PRO A 152 54.35 5.33 -0.55
C PRO A 152 54.14 6.47 -1.55
N GLU A 153 52.88 6.70 -1.94
CA GLU A 153 52.52 7.80 -2.83
C GLU A 153 52.74 9.14 -2.11
N ILE A 154 53.84 9.82 -2.44
CA ILE A 154 54.08 11.19 -1.97
C ILE A 154 53.21 12.12 -2.80
N LYS A 155 52.15 12.69 -2.21
CA LYS A 155 51.42 13.81 -2.81
C LYS A 155 52.28 15.06 -2.67
N SER A 156 52.81 15.57 -3.77
CA SER A 156 53.38 16.91 -3.84
C SER A 156 52.24 17.91 -3.69
N ILE A 157 52.14 18.54 -2.53
CA ILE A 157 51.08 19.49 -2.21
C ILE A 157 51.56 20.87 -2.67
N ASN A 158 51.23 21.24 -3.91
CA ASN A 158 51.57 22.56 -4.48
C ASN A 158 50.67 23.69 -3.94
N LYS A 159 49.73 23.36 -3.04
CA LYS A 159 48.75 24.27 -2.49
C LYS A 159 48.68 24.13 -0.98
N THR A 160 48.38 25.22 -0.30
CA THR A 160 48.02 25.24 1.11
C THR A 160 46.51 25.39 1.18
N THR A 161 45.87 24.57 2.01
CA THR A 161 44.42 24.59 2.18
C THR A 161 44.10 25.26 3.52
N PHE A 162 43.19 26.22 3.55
CA PHE A 162 42.70 26.87 4.75
C PHE A 162 41.24 26.45 4.96
N VAL A 163 40.94 25.86 6.10
CA VAL A 163 39.58 25.38 6.42
C VAL A 163 39.06 26.13 7.63
N PHE A 164 37.91 26.78 7.49
CA PHE A 164 37.30 27.59 8.53
C PHE A 164 36.11 26.85 9.16
N TYR A 165 36.06 26.80 10.48
CA TYR A 165 35.02 26.11 11.27
C TYR A 165 34.25 27.10 12.14
N THR A 166 32.95 26.88 12.30
CA THR A 166 32.15 27.49 13.39
C THR A 166 31.71 26.41 14.37
N GLN A 167 31.41 26.77 15.62
CA GLN A 167 30.65 25.88 16.50
C GLN A 167 29.16 25.99 16.19
N GLY A 168 28.48 24.84 16.03
CA GLY A 168 27.02 24.73 16.03
C GLY A 168 26.44 24.75 17.45
N ASP A 169 25.11 24.90 17.56
CA ASP A 169 24.39 25.01 18.85
C ASP A 169 24.49 23.75 19.73
N ASP A 170 24.91 22.61 19.16
CA ASP A 170 25.16 21.34 19.84
C ASP A 170 26.64 21.13 20.21
N GLY A 171 27.50 22.13 19.97
CA GLY A 171 28.94 22.07 20.22
C GLY A 171 29.75 21.35 19.14
N GLN A 172 29.13 20.88 18.04
CA GLN A 172 29.87 20.27 16.92
C GLN A 172 30.52 21.34 16.03
N GLN A 173 31.73 21.06 15.56
CA GLN A 173 32.41 21.92 14.58
C GLN A 173 31.81 21.71 13.19
N VAL A 174 31.26 22.77 12.62
CA VAL A 174 30.73 22.80 11.25
C VAL A 174 31.72 23.53 10.36
N GLU A 175 32.16 22.89 9.28
CA GLU A 175 33.00 23.51 8.26
C GLU A 175 32.19 24.56 7.49
N ILE A 176 32.68 25.80 7.46
CA ILE A 176 32.05 26.95 6.80
C ILE A 176 32.52 27.09 5.36
N GLU A 177 33.84 27.11 5.18
CA GLU A 177 34.47 27.32 3.88
C GLU A 177 35.88 26.75 3.87
N THR A 178 36.30 26.26 2.70
CA THR A 178 37.67 25.83 2.43
C THR A 178 38.25 26.67 1.30
N VAL A 179 39.38 27.33 1.56
CA VAL A 179 40.11 28.17 0.60
C VAL A 179 41.45 27.53 0.28
N GLU A 180 41.75 27.32 -1.00
CA GLU A 180 43.07 26.87 -1.44
C GLU A 180 43.89 28.03 -1.99
N LYS A 181 45.17 28.09 -1.60
CA LYS A 181 46.16 29.03 -2.14
C LYS A 181 47.35 28.26 -2.68
N ASN A 182 47.88 28.69 -3.81
CA ASN A 182 49.14 28.11 -4.30
C ASN A 182 50.27 28.48 -3.33
N ASN A 183 51.22 27.58 -3.11
CA ASN A 183 52.27 27.81 -2.10
C ASN A 183 53.16 29.03 -2.42
N ASP A 184 53.28 29.39 -3.69
CA ASP A 184 53.98 30.57 -4.19
C ASP A 184 53.23 31.88 -3.94
N GLU A 185 51.93 31.83 -3.61
CA GLU A 185 51.12 32.99 -3.19
C GLU A 185 51.21 33.29 -1.69
N LEU A 186 51.93 32.45 -0.92
CA LEU A 186 52.00 32.49 0.53
C LEU A 186 53.41 32.86 1.00
N ASP A 187 53.77 34.13 0.86
CA ASP A 187 55.02 34.67 1.41
C ASP A 187 54.98 34.78 2.95
N SER A 188 56.10 35.15 3.57
CA SER A 188 56.20 35.27 5.04
C SER A 188 55.26 36.32 5.66
N ASN A 189 54.55 37.11 4.85
CA ASN A 189 53.69 38.21 5.26
C ASN A 189 52.21 38.01 4.85
N PHE A 190 51.82 36.82 4.36
CA PHE A 190 50.44 36.56 3.97
C PHE A 190 49.47 36.70 5.15
N ASP A 191 48.54 37.65 5.04
CA ASP A 191 47.50 37.88 6.03
C ASP A 191 46.33 36.91 5.82
N ILE A 192 46.19 35.96 6.73
CA ILE A 192 45.09 34.98 6.73
C ILE A 192 43.73 35.68 6.85
N SER A 193 43.67 36.88 7.43
CA SER A 193 42.42 37.65 7.56
C SER A 193 41.85 38.06 6.19
N ALA A 194 42.69 38.16 5.16
CA ALA A 194 42.28 38.50 3.80
C ALA A 194 41.49 37.39 3.09
N ILE A 195 41.54 36.16 3.62
CA ILE A 195 40.82 34.99 3.09
C ILE A 195 39.74 34.47 4.04
N LEU A 196 39.36 35.26 5.05
CA LEU A 196 38.23 34.94 5.92
C LEU A 196 36.91 34.91 5.12
N PRO A 197 36.01 33.95 5.42
CA PRO A 197 34.66 33.92 4.86
C PRO A 197 33.91 35.22 5.15
N LYS A 198 33.21 35.76 4.15
CA LYS A 198 32.49 37.04 4.28
C LYS A 198 31.46 36.95 5.40
N GLY A 199 31.52 37.87 6.36
CA GLY A 199 30.61 37.86 7.52
C GLY A 199 31.08 37.00 8.70
N TYR A 200 32.36 36.62 8.76
CA TYR A 200 32.98 35.91 9.88
C TYR A 200 34.26 36.61 10.35
N THR A 201 34.61 36.44 11.63
CA THR A 201 35.88 36.91 12.24
C THR A 201 36.51 35.77 13.04
N PHE A 202 37.82 35.80 13.28
CA PHE A 202 38.46 34.80 14.14
C PHE A 202 37.90 34.80 15.57
N VAL A 203 37.92 33.64 16.23
CA VAL A 203 37.62 33.51 17.67
C VAL A 203 38.75 34.16 18.47
N ASP A 204 38.41 34.97 19.47
CA ASP A 204 39.38 35.71 20.28
C ASP A 204 40.30 34.70 20.99
N SER A 205 41.62 34.90 20.87
CA SER A 205 42.72 34.04 21.38
C SER A 205 43.30 32.96 20.44
N GLN A 206 42.87 32.84 19.19
CA GLN A 206 43.52 31.92 18.24
C GLN A 206 44.78 32.53 17.59
N THR A 207 45.90 31.79 17.58
CA THR A 207 47.13 32.17 16.85
C THR A 207 46.96 31.99 15.34
N GLN A 208 47.23 33.06 14.58
CA GLN A 208 47.06 33.14 13.13
C GLN A 208 48.33 32.72 12.37
N THR A 209 48.91 31.58 12.74
CA THR A 209 50.08 30.99 12.05
C THR A 209 49.62 29.87 11.14
N TYR A 210 50.24 29.70 9.97
CA TYR A 210 49.93 28.62 9.03
C TYR A 210 51.21 27.91 8.55
N LEU A 211 51.06 26.68 8.07
CA LEU A 211 52.11 25.88 7.46
C LEU A 211 51.84 25.76 5.95
N VAL A 212 52.81 26.18 5.15
CA VAL A 212 52.75 26.08 3.68
C VAL A 212 52.78 24.61 3.24
N GLY A 213 51.90 24.24 2.32
CA GLY A 213 51.73 22.87 1.81
C GLY A 213 50.86 21.97 2.69
N TYR A 214 50.21 22.51 3.72
CA TYR A 214 49.34 21.75 4.64
C TYR A 214 47.90 22.28 4.65
N THR A 215 47.00 21.49 5.23
CA THR A 215 45.65 21.93 5.59
C THR A 215 45.68 22.61 6.96
N ASN A 216 45.52 23.93 6.97
CA ASN A 216 45.47 24.77 8.16
C ASN A 216 44.00 25.00 8.56
N ARG A 217 43.68 24.83 9.85
CA ARG A 217 42.30 24.86 10.35
C ARG A 217 42.09 26.02 11.33
N TYR A 218 41.06 26.84 11.09
CA TYR A 218 40.77 28.02 11.91
C TYR A 218 39.33 28.02 12.43
N ASN A 219 39.16 28.38 13.71
CA ASN A 219 37.83 28.63 14.27
C ASN A 219 37.46 30.10 14.02
N VAL A 220 36.26 30.29 13.48
CA VAL A 220 35.69 31.60 13.19
C VAL A 220 34.33 31.75 13.87
N LYS A 221 34.00 32.97 14.30
CA LYS A 221 32.68 33.36 14.80
C LYS A 221 31.99 34.26 13.76
N LYS A 222 30.70 34.03 13.53
CA LYS A 222 29.90 34.85 12.60
C LYS A 222 29.84 36.30 13.12
N ILE A 223 30.05 37.28 12.25
CA ILE A 223 29.80 38.70 12.52
C ILE A 223 28.28 38.87 12.49
N ILE A 224 27.65 38.86 13.66
CA ILE A 224 26.20 38.97 13.76
C ILE A 224 25.83 40.46 13.79
N ASN A 225 25.48 41.02 12.63
CA ASN A 225 24.68 42.23 12.58
C ASN A 225 23.22 41.83 12.81
N LYS A 226 22.72 42.06 14.03
CA LYS A 226 21.31 41.85 14.34
C LYS A 226 20.49 42.98 13.75
N VAL A 227 19.47 42.64 12.98
CA VAL A 227 18.41 43.58 12.60
C VAL A 227 17.14 43.21 13.36
N THR A 228 16.47 44.22 13.90
CA THR A 228 15.12 44.09 14.43
C THR A 228 14.16 44.56 13.36
N PHE A 229 13.20 43.72 13.01
CA PHE A 229 12.18 44.03 12.02
C PHE A 229 10.80 43.66 12.53
N ASN A 230 9.76 44.27 11.95
CA ASN A 230 8.39 44.07 12.44
C ASN A 230 7.60 43.20 11.46
N LEU A 231 6.85 42.23 11.98
CA LEU A 231 5.80 41.54 11.25
C LEU A 231 4.46 42.19 11.58
N LYS A 232 3.73 42.62 10.54
CA LYS A 232 2.39 43.18 10.63
C LYS A 232 1.40 42.18 10.03
N PHE A 233 0.67 41.46 10.85
CA PHE A 233 -0.36 40.52 10.37
C PHE A 233 -1.63 41.29 9.99
N VAL A 234 -2.18 41.02 8.81
CA VAL A 234 -3.36 41.70 8.27
C VAL A 234 -4.38 40.68 7.82
N ALA A 235 -5.63 40.82 8.28
CA ALA A 235 -6.78 40.07 7.79
C ALA A 235 -7.86 41.05 7.32
N ASN A 236 -8.38 40.86 6.10
CA ASN A 236 -9.41 41.71 5.51
C ASN A 236 -9.08 43.23 5.58
N GLY A 237 -7.81 43.58 5.35
CA GLY A 237 -7.33 44.97 5.38
C GLY A 237 -7.16 45.59 6.78
N THR A 238 -7.42 44.84 7.86
CA THR A 238 -7.23 45.30 9.25
C THR A 238 -6.05 44.59 9.91
N GLN A 239 -5.22 45.33 10.65
CA GLN A 239 -4.11 44.75 11.40
C GLN A 239 -4.62 43.87 12.55
N ILE A 240 -4.03 42.69 12.69
CA ILE A 240 -4.35 41.69 13.71
C ILE A 240 -3.25 41.70 14.77
N GLY A 241 -3.60 42.14 15.98
CA GLY A 241 -2.69 42.25 17.10
C GLY A 241 -1.63 43.35 16.95
N ASP A 242 -0.67 43.34 17.86
CA ASP A 242 0.48 44.26 17.83
C ASP A 242 1.52 43.82 16.80
N LEU A 243 2.39 44.74 16.40
CA LEU A 243 3.55 44.42 15.57
C LEU A 243 4.46 43.42 16.30
N VAL A 244 4.72 42.28 15.67
CA VAL A 244 5.65 41.29 16.23
C VAL A 244 7.06 41.68 15.85
N LYS A 245 7.84 42.13 16.84
CA LYS A 245 9.27 42.41 16.68
C LYS A 245 10.03 41.09 16.60
N VAL A 246 10.73 40.90 15.49
CA VAL A 246 11.60 39.75 15.27
C VAL A 246 13.03 40.24 15.16
N GLU A 247 13.90 39.70 16.01
CA GLU A 247 15.35 39.87 15.88
C GLU A 247 15.91 38.69 15.10
N ALA A 248 16.62 38.97 14.01
CA ALA A 248 17.37 37.98 13.25
C ALA A 248 18.67 38.59 12.73
N SER A 249 19.60 37.77 12.27
CA SER A 249 20.77 38.32 11.58
C SER A 249 20.32 38.89 10.24
N GLU A 250 20.90 40.02 9.84
CA GLU A 250 20.61 40.65 8.56
C GLU A 250 20.76 39.65 7.39
N ASN A 251 19.76 39.57 6.52
CA ASN A 251 19.60 38.62 5.41
C ASN A 251 19.27 37.16 5.78
N ASP A 252 19.07 36.82 7.05
CA ASP A 252 18.58 35.48 7.42
C ASP A 252 17.14 35.28 6.89
N VAL A 253 16.84 34.08 6.39
CA VAL A 253 15.47 33.70 6.02
C VAL A 253 14.73 33.26 7.27
N VAL A 254 13.76 34.07 7.69
CA VAL A 254 12.95 33.83 8.89
C VAL A 254 11.64 33.18 8.48
N ASN A 255 11.38 31.98 8.99
CA ASN A 255 10.08 31.35 8.87
C ASN A 255 9.07 32.10 9.76
N ILE A 256 8.01 32.63 9.13
CA ILE A 256 7.04 33.46 9.82
C ILE A 256 5.86 32.70 10.42
N LEU A 257 5.70 31.41 10.09
CA LEU A 257 4.58 30.58 10.57
C LEU A 257 4.50 30.54 12.10
N ARG A 258 5.64 30.51 12.78
CA ARG A 258 5.73 30.48 14.25
C ARG A 258 5.30 31.79 14.92
N TYR A 259 5.15 32.87 14.14
CA TYR A 259 4.71 34.18 14.62
C TYR A 259 3.27 34.49 14.20
N VAL A 260 2.65 33.64 13.38
CA VAL A 260 1.24 33.79 13.00
C VAL A 260 0.39 33.64 14.27
N PRO A 261 -0.56 34.55 14.56
CA PRO A 261 -1.44 34.46 15.71
C PRO A 261 -2.22 33.13 15.73
N GLU A 262 -2.41 32.52 16.91
CA GLU A 262 -2.99 31.17 17.09
C GLU A 262 -4.34 30.94 16.39
N ASP A 263 -5.13 32.00 16.23
CA ASP A 263 -6.46 31.95 15.60
C ASP A 263 -6.43 32.22 14.09
N TYR A 264 -5.25 32.23 13.46
CA TYR A 264 -5.06 32.64 12.07
C TYR A 264 -4.06 31.73 11.35
N LYS A 265 -4.23 31.58 10.03
CA LYS A 265 -3.28 30.92 9.12
C LYS A 265 -2.90 31.89 8.02
N LEU A 266 -1.81 31.63 7.30
CA LEU A 266 -1.44 32.45 6.14
C LEU A 266 -2.52 32.38 5.05
N ALA A 267 -2.77 33.52 4.40
CA ALA A 267 -3.66 33.58 3.24
C ALA A 267 -3.07 32.84 2.03
N GLU A 268 -3.92 32.37 1.13
CA GLU A 268 -3.48 31.66 -0.08
C GLU A 268 -2.57 32.56 -0.94
N GLY A 269 -1.37 32.06 -1.27
CA GLY A 269 -0.34 32.81 -1.99
C GLY A 269 0.62 33.66 -1.13
N GLN A 270 0.42 33.75 0.18
CA GLN A 270 1.35 34.42 1.10
C GLN A 270 2.58 33.54 1.38
N SER A 271 3.79 34.11 1.23
CA SER A 271 5.05 33.41 1.52
C SER A 271 5.18 33.06 3.01
N GLU A 272 5.65 31.84 3.31
CA GLU A 272 5.92 31.34 4.67
C GLU A 272 7.24 31.85 5.26
N THR A 273 8.01 32.61 4.48
CA THR A 273 9.31 33.15 4.88
C THR A 273 9.46 34.61 4.50
N VAL A 274 10.26 35.33 5.29
CA VAL A 274 10.75 36.69 4.98
C VAL A 274 12.26 36.75 5.16
N THR A 275 12.94 37.50 4.30
CA THR A 275 14.38 37.77 4.45
C THR A 275 14.56 38.95 5.40
N ALA A 276 15.26 38.73 6.51
CA ALA A 276 15.47 39.71 7.57
C ALA A 276 16.12 41.00 7.02
N SER A 277 15.39 42.10 7.09
CA SER A 277 15.85 43.46 6.81
C SER A 277 15.14 44.40 7.76
N SER A 278 15.65 45.62 7.99
CA SER A 278 15.09 46.60 8.94
C SER A 278 13.69 47.16 8.59
N ASN A 279 12.97 46.53 7.66
CA ASN A 279 11.64 46.92 7.19
C ASN A 279 10.51 46.29 8.01
N THR A 280 9.28 46.78 7.83
CA THR A 280 8.08 46.10 8.33
C THR A 280 7.49 45.24 7.22
N PHE A 281 7.25 43.96 7.49
CA PHE A 281 6.66 43.02 6.54
C PHE A 281 5.18 42.85 6.84
N GLU A 282 4.34 43.15 5.85
CA GLU A 282 2.91 42.90 5.94
C GLU A 282 2.59 41.47 5.52
N ILE A 283 1.97 40.71 6.42
CA ILE A 283 1.68 39.28 6.25
C ILE A 283 0.17 39.10 6.18
N GLN A 284 -0.33 38.63 5.05
CA GLN A 284 -1.75 38.36 4.87
C GLN A 284 -2.12 37.05 5.59
N VAL A 285 -3.10 37.15 6.49
CA VAL A 285 -3.61 36.01 7.27
C VAL A 285 -5.13 35.90 7.17
N VAL A 286 -5.63 34.68 7.27
CA VAL A 286 -7.06 34.37 7.34
C VAL A 286 -7.36 33.68 8.66
N LYS A 287 -8.48 34.02 9.29
CA LYS A 287 -8.87 33.45 10.58
C LYS A 287 -9.09 31.94 10.44
N ILE A 288 -8.48 31.16 11.33
CA ILE A 288 -8.75 29.73 11.47
C ILE A 288 -10.12 29.61 12.16
N PRO A 289 -11.09 28.94 11.54
CA PRO A 289 -12.37 28.69 12.16
C PRO A 289 -12.18 27.86 13.44
N LYS A 290 -12.69 28.36 14.59
CA LYS A 290 -12.66 27.63 15.86
C LYS A 290 -13.78 26.60 15.88
N SER A 291 -13.40 25.33 16.02
CA SER A 291 -14.33 24.25 16.28
C SER A 291 -14.78 24.29 17.74
N VAL A 292 -16.07 24.53 17.97
CA VAL A 292 -16.72 24.52 19.28
C VAL A 292 -17.65 23.31 19.38
N THR A 293 -17.70 22.68 20.56
CA THR A 293 -18.54 21.50 20.80
C THR A 293 -19.80 21.90 21.55
N THR A 294 -20.93 21.86 20.86
CA THR A 294 -22.27 22.11 21.40
C THR A 294 -22.88 20.81 21.88
N THR A 295 -23.54 20.82 23.04
CA THR A 295 -24.25 19.63 23.55
C THR A 295 -25.76 19.84 23.44
N LEU A 296 -26.49 18.90 22.86
CA LEU A 296 -27.96 18.88 22.78
C LEU A 296 -28.49 17.76 23.69
N ASN A 297 -29.21 18.12 24.76
CA ASN A 297 -29.88 17.19 25.65
C ASN A 297 -31.37 17.15 25.30
N PHE A 298 -31.86 16.02 24.79
CA PHE A 298 -33.28 15.77 24.59
C PHE A 298 -33.88 15.16 25.87
N VAL A 299 -34.90 15.80 26.42
CA VAL A 299 -35.43 15.53 27.76
C VAL A 299 -36.93 15.29 27.69
N GLU A 300 -37.40 14.21 28.31
CA GLU A 300 -38.83 13.94 28.49
C GLU A 300 -39.23 14.22 29.95
N LYS A 301 -40.41 14.80 30.13
CA LYS A 301 -40.94 15.11 31.46
C LYS A 301 -41.77 13.92 31.95
N GLN A 302 -41.23 13.15 32.88
CA GLN A 302 -41.90 11.98 33.47
C GLN A 302 -42.19 12.26 34.95
N ASN A 303 -43.46 12.17 35.37
CA ASN A 303 -43.89 12.32 36.78
C ASN A 303 -43.32 13.57 37.51
N GLY A 304 -43.18 14.69 36.80
CA GLY A 304 -42.65 15.93 37.35
C GLY A 304 -41.12 16.06 37.35
N ALA A 305 -40.38 15.03 36.93
CA ALA A 305 -38.93 15.04 36.78
C ALA A 305 -38.50 15.07 35.31
N ASN A 306 -37.40 15.77 35.03
CA ASN A 306 -36.79 15.85 33.70
C ASN A 306 -35.82 14.67 33.51
N VAL A 307 -36.10 13.78 32.56
CA VAL A 307 -35.28 12.62 32.23
C VAL A 307 -34.61 12.83 30.88
N ILE A 308 -33.27 12.78 30.82
CA ILE A 308 -32.53 12.87 29.55
C ILE A 308 -32.76 11.58 28.76
N ILE A 309 -33.40 11.69 27.60
CA ILE A 309 -33.70 10.59 26.67
C ILE A 309 -32.56 10.38 25.68
N SER A 310 -31.89 11.45 25.26
CA SER A 310 -30.75 11.39 24.35
C SER A 310 -29.85 12.59 24.56
N GLN A 311 -28.54 12.40 24.44
CA GLN A 311 -27.55 13.48 24.48
C GLN A 311 -26.67 13.39 23.24
N GLN A 312 -26.60 14.48 22.48
CA GLN A 312 -25.81 14.58 21.26
C GLN A 312 -24.75 15.65 21.43
N LYS A 313 -23.50 15.34 21.10
CA LYS A 313 -22.42 16.33 21.05
C LYS A 313 -22.11 16.65 19.60
N VAL A 314 -22.31 17.89 19.21
CA VAL A 314 -22.13 18.37 17.84
C VAL A 314 -20.97 19.36 17.84
N THR A 315 -19.88 18.98 17.18
CA THR A 315 -18.72 19.87 17.00
C THR A 315 -18.89 20.62 15.69
N THR A 316 -19.01 21.94 15.76
CA THR A 316 -19.22 22.83 14.61
C THR A 316 -18.27 24.03 14.66
N GLN A 317 -18.22 24.81 13.59
CA GLN A 317 -17.54 26.11 13.63
C GLN A 317 -18.34 27.11 14.48
N ASP A 318 -17.66 28.09 15.08
CA ASP A 318 -18.16 29.09 16.06
C ASP A 318 -19.38 29.93 15.60
N ASP A 319 -19.78 29.79 14.34
CA ASP A 319 -20.87 30.49 13.65
C ASP A 319 -21.83 29.56 12.88
N ALA A 320 -21.68 28.25 13.01
CA ALA A 320 -22.50 27.28 12.29
C ALA A 320 -23.88 27.09 12.94
N VAL A 321 -24.94 27.20 12.13
CA VAL A 321 -26.32 26.94 12.58
C VAL A 321 -26.54 25.45 12.79
N ILE A 322 -26.77 25.03 14.03
CA ILE A 322 -27.11 23.64 14.39
C ILE A 322 -28.63 23.45 14.30
N LYS A 323 -29.07 22.63 13.34
CA LYS A 323 -30.46 22.20 13.21
C LYS A 323 -30.72 21.03 14.15
N TYR A 324 -31.29 21.31 15.32
CA TYR A 324 -31.56 20.27 16.30
C TYR A 324 -32.53 19.19 15.81
N GLN A 325 -33.33 19.48 14.78
CA GLN A 325 -34.26 18.55 14.14
C GLN A 325 -33.55 17.31 13.57
N ASP A 326 -32.31 17.46 13.13
CA ASP A 326 -31.50 16.37 12.56
C ASP A 326 -31.04 15.37 13.63
N TYR A 327 -31.20 15.72 14.91
CA TYR A 327 -30.73 14.97 16.06
C TYR A 327 -31.87 14.47 16.96
N LEU A 328 -33.14 14.67 16.56
CA LEU A 328 -34.29 14.21 17.33
C LEU A 328 -34.33 12.66 17.43
N PRO A 329 -34.51 12.09 18.63
CA PRO A 329 -34.58 10.64 18.80
C PRO A 329 -35.75 10.00 18.06
N GLU A 330 -35.55 8.82 17.48
CA GLU A 330 -36.62 8.06 16.82
C GLU A 330 -37.77 7.72 17.78
N ASN A 331 -39.02 7.84 17.29
CA ASN A 331 -40.27 7.69 18.04
C ASN A 331 -40.53 8.80 19.08
N TYR A 332 -39.84 9.93 18.99
CA TYR A 332 -40.13 11.13 19.77
C TYR A 332 -40.33 12.33 18.84
N GLN A 333 -41.23 13.23 19.24
CA GLN A 333 -41.44 14.54 18.63
C GLN A 333 -41.15 15.64 19.67
N LEU A 334 -41.05 16.90 19.26
CA LEU A 334 -40.92 18.00 20.22
C LEU A 334 -42.14 18.09 21.13
N ALA A 335 -41.91 18.43 22.39
CA ALA A 335 -42.99 18.77 23.30
C ALA A 335 -43.66 20.09 22.86
N ASP A 336 -44.97 20.22 23.12
CA ASP A 336 -45.76 21.38 22.71
C ASP A 336 -45.14 22.72 23.17
N GLY A 337 -45.12 23.72 22.27
CA GLY A 337 -44.63 25.07 22.54
C GLY A 337 -43.14 25.31 22.27
N GLN A 338 -42.46 24.42 21.54
CA GLN A 338 -41.03 24.50 21.23
C GLN A 338 -40.69 24.75 19.74
N ASP A 339 -41.62 25.36 18.99
CA ASP A 339 -41.53 25.47 17.52
C ASP A 339 -40.39 26.38 17.01
N ASN A 340 -39.79 27.21 17.87
CA ASN A 340 -38.69 28.13 17.54
C ASN A 340 -37.52 28.02 18.54
N LEU A 341 -36.97 26.83 18.72
CA LEU A 341 -35.79 26.60 19.56
C LEU A 341 -34.51 27.14 18.88
N GLU A 342 -33.90 28.15 19.49
CA GLU A 342 -32.59 28.65 19.07
C GLU A 342 -31.48 27.88 19.81
N ILE A 343 -30.58 27.24 19.05
CA ILE A 343 -29.45 26.48 19.61
C ILE A 343 -28.26 27.41 19.79
N LYS A 344 -27.83 27.58 21.03
CA LYS A 344 -26.61 28.33 21.36
C LYS A 344 -25.39 27.45 21.12
N VAL A 345 -24.64 27.81 20.09
CA VAL A 345 -23.41 27.12 19.71
C VAL A 345 -22.37 27.25 20.82
N GLY A 346 -21.70 26.13 21.17
CA GLY A 346 -20.73 26.05 22.26
C GLY A 346 -21.31 25.79 23.66
N GLU A 347 -22.63 25.77 23.81
CA GLU A 347 -23.31 25.55 25.10
C GLU A 347 -24.02 24.19 25.19
N VAL A 348 -24.53 23.87 26.39
CA VAL A 348 -25.45 22.74 26.62
C VAL A 348 -26.89 23.23 26.45
N ASN A 349 -27.56 22.79 25.40
CA ASN A 349 -28.93 23.15 25.05
C ASN A 349 -29.88 22.02 25.47
N THR A 350 -30.97 22.35 26.15
CA THR A 350 -31.98 21.37 26.59
C THR A 350 -33.24 21.49 25.75
N ILE A 351 -33.67 20.39 25.16
CA ILE A 351 -34.79 20.31 24.21
C ILE A 351 -35.80 19.29 24.76
N TYR A 352 -37.06 19.66 24.89
CA TYR A 352 -38.08 18.78 25.45
C TYR A 352 -38.77 17.96 24.36
N VAL A 353 -38.98 16.66 24.61
CA VAL A 353 -39.56 15.73 23.64
C VAL A 353 -40.67 14.88 24.26
N THR A 354 -41.60 14.42 23.42
CA THR A 354 -42.73 13.54 23.76
C THR A 354 -42.77 12.33 22.83
N LYS A 355 -43.08 11.16 23.38
CA LYS A 355 -43.12 9.89 22.63
C LYS A 355 -44.30 9.78 21.66
N ILE A 356 -44.06 9.20 20.47
CA ILE A 356 -45.05 8.91 19.42
C ILE A 356 -45.67 7.51 19.67
N LYS A 357 -47.00 7.39 19.69
CA LYS A 357 -47.73 6.14 20.01
C LYS A 357 -48.03 5.27 18.78
N LYS A 358 -47.93 3.93 18.88
CA LYS A 358 -48.06 2.97 17.75
C LYS A 358 -49.35 2.12 17.82
N LEU A 359 -50.09 2.04 16.72
CA LEU A 359 -51.37 1.32 16.62
C LEU A 359 -51.19 -0.18 16.31
N VAL A 360 -51.90 -1.06 17.01
CA VAL A 360 -51.89 -2.53 16.89
C VAL A 360 -53.31 -3.11 16.86
N SER A 361 -53.50 -4.30 16.27
CA SER A 361 -54.81 -4.98 16.16
C SER A 361 -54.95 -6.13 17.16
N THR A 362 -56.00 -6.10 17.97
CA THR A 362 -56.38 -7.12 18.98
C THR A 362 -57.62 -7.86 18.51
N THR A 363 -57.68 -9.19 18.67
CA THR A 363 -58.85 -10.00 18.23
C THR A 363 -59.54 -10.66 19.42
N ILE A 364 -60.88 -10.71 19.41
CA ILE A 364 -61.72 -11.28 20.47
C ILE A 364 -62.65 -12.34 19.86
N ARG A 365 -62.74 -13.51 20.47
CA ARG A 365 -63.62 -14.61 20.06
C ARG A 365 -64.56 -14.99 21.20
N PHE A 366 -65.85 -15.18 20.89
CA PHE A 366 -66.86 -15.59 21.86
C PHE A 366 -67.11 -17.08 21.78
N ILE A 367 -67.05 -17.77 22.92
CA ILE A 367 -67.22 -19.22 23.03
C ILE A 367 -68.46 -19.52 23.86
N ASP A 368 -69.38 -20.34 23.35
CA ASP A 368 -70.54 -20.81 24.10
C ASP A 368 -70.07 -21.68 25.27
N SER A 369 -70.44 -21.31 26.48
CA SER A 369 -70.00 -22.02 27.69
C SER A 369 -70.61 -23.42 27.85
N THR A 370 -71.71 -23.71 27.14
CA THR A 370 -72.45 -24.98 27.25
C THR A 370 -71.96 -26.05 26.28
N ASN A 371 -71.45 -25.65 25.11
CA ASN A 371 -71.05 -26.58 24.04
C ASN A 371 -69.67 -26.29 23.42
N GLY A 372 -69.00 -25.21 23.84
CA GLY A 372 -67.64 -24.87 23.42
C GLY A 372 -67.51 -24.35 21.99
N GLN A 373 -68.61 -24.09 21.29
CA GLN A 373 -68.57 -23.57 19.91
C GLN A 373 -68.38 -22.05 19.87
N ASN A 374 -67.75 -21.55 18.80
CA ASN A 374 -67.66 -20.11 18.55
C ASN A 374 -69.05 -19.53 18.28
N ILE A 375 -69.41 -18.50 19.01
CA ILE A 375 -70.62 -17.70 18.79
C ILE A 375 -70.25 -16.49 17.94
N GLY A 376 -70.67 -16.52 16.67
CA GLY A 376 -70.44 -15.42 15.73
C GLY A 376 -69.02 -15.34 15.17
N GLN A 377 -68.73 -14.24 14.46
CA GLN A 377 -67.40 -13.96 13.90
C GLN A 377 -66.50 -13.26 14.93
N PRO A 378 -65.18 -13.50 14.91
CA PRO A 378 -64.24 -12.80 15.78
C PRO A 378 -64.30 -11.28 15.59
N LEU A 379 -64.30 -10.53 16.69
CA LEU A 379 -64.22 -9.07 16.69
C LEU A 379 -62.76 -8.63 16.67
N THR A 380 -62.39 -7.72 15.77
CA THR A 380 -61.04 -7.13 15.72
C THR A 380 -61.10 -5.65 16.07
N ILE A 381 -60.26 -5.23 17.01
CA ILE A 381 -60.20 -3.88 17.58
C ILE A 381 -58.80 -3.33 17.39
N GLN A 382 -58.66 -2.09 16.97
CA GLN A 382 -57.36 -1.41 16.91
C GLN A 382 -57.17 -0.52 18.14
N SER A 383 -56.01 -0.65 18.79
CA SER A 383 -55.62 0.12 19.98
C SER A 383 -54.12 0.42 19.93
N TYR A 384 -53.63 1.36 20.72
CA TYR A 384 -52.19 1.59 20.80
C TYR A 384 -51.51 0.51 21.65
N ASP A 385 -50.23 0.23 21.38
CA ASP A 385 -49.49 -0.86 22.03
C ASP A 385 -49.22 -0.67 23.53
N ASP A 386 -49.44 0.55 24.04
CA ASP A 386 -49.34 0.92 25.45
C ASP A 386 -50.69 1.15 26.14
N GLU A 387 -51.82 0.99 25.43
CA GLU A 387 -53.15 1.15 25.99
C GLU A 387 -53.63 -0.12 26.72
N THR A 388 -54.48 0.07 27.74
CA THR A 388 -55.21 -1.03 28.38
C THR A 388 -56.61 -1.10 27.80
N LEU A 389 -56.95 -2.20 27.14
CA LEU A 389 -58.30 -2.43 26.62
C LEU A 389 -59.20 -3.01 27.72
N GLN A 390 -60.24 -2.25 28.10
CA GLN A 390 -61.32 -2.74 28.94
C GLN A 390 -62.33 -3.50 28.08
N PHE A 391 -62.81 -4.63 28.57
CA PHE A 391 -63.80 -5.43 27.85
C PHE A 391 -65.16 -4.71 27.85
N SER A 392 -65.84 -4.62 26.69
CA SER A 392 -67.15 -3.96 26.58
C SER A 392 -68.31 -4.95 26.46
N GLN A 393 -69.44 -4.59 27.09
CA GLN A 393 -70.72 -5.29 26.97
C GLN A 393 -71.22 -5.35 25.52
N ASP A 394 -70.97 -4.32 24.71
CA ASP A 394 -71.45 -4.23 23.32
C ASP A 394 -70.74 -5.22 22.39
N TRP A 395 -69.62 -5.78 22.84
CA TRP A 395 -68.91 -6.81 22.07
C TRP A 395 -69.60 -8.16 22.15
N ILE A 396 -70.48 -8.34 23.13
CA ILE A 396 -71.16 -9.61 23.36
C ILE A 396 -72.23 -9.80 22.28
N PRO A 397 -72.24 -10.94 21.57
CA PRO A 397 -73.25 -11.23 20.56
C PRO A 397 -74.68 -11.15 21.11
N GLN A 398 -75.59 -10.56 20.33
CA GLN A 398 -76.97 -10.30 20.73
C GLN A 398 -77.67 -11.58 21.22
N GLY A 399 -78.34 -11.47 22.37
CA GLY A 399 -79.02 -12.59 23.03
C GLY A 399 -78.13 -13.43 23.95
N TYR A 400 -76.86 -13.05 24.14
CA TYR A 400 -75.91 -13.68 25.07
C TYR A 400 -75.35 -12.67 26.09
N LYS A 401 -74.90 -13.15 27.25
CA LYS A 401 -74.16 -12.44 28.32
C LYS A 401 -72.88 -13.23 28.65
N THR A 402 -71.86 -12.59 29.22
CA THR A 402 -70.64 -13.29 29.64
C THR A 402 -70.87 -14.17 30.87
N VAL A 403 -70.06 -15.22 31.01
CA VAL A 403 -70.07 -16.10 32.20
C VAL A 403 -69.37 -15.45 33.40
N GLU A 404 -68.36 -14.62 33.13
CA GLU A 404 -67.64 -13.83 34.14
C GLU A 404 -68.09 -12.37 34.12
N ASP A 405 -68.00 -11.69 35.27
CA ASP A 405 -68.26 -10.24 35.36
C ASP A 405 -67.32 -9.48 34.43
N ILE A 406 -67.87 -8.52 33.67
CA ILE A 406 -67.13 -7.76 32.66
C ILE A 406 -65.86 -7.10 33.21
N ASP A 407 -65.95 -6.56 34.43
CA ASP A 407 -64.83 -5.87 35.08
C ASP A 407 -63.65 -6.79 35.43
N LYS A 408 -63.83 -8.12 35.35
CA LYS A 408 -62.78 -9.11 35.59
C LYS A 408 -62.12 -9.63 34.31
N ILE A 409 -62.70 -9.34 33.14
CA ILE A 409 -62.20 -9.82 31.86
C ILE A 409 -61.01 -8.95 31.41
N LYS A 410 -59.82 -9.56 31.36
CA LYS A 410 -58.59 -8.88 30.93
C LYS A 410 -58.29 -9.16 29.46
N ILE A 411 -58.09 -8.10 28.68
CA ILE A 411 -57.75 -8.17 27.26
C ILE A 411 -56.26 -7.90 27.06
N ASN A 412 -55.56 -8.86 26.47
CA ASN A 412 -54.17 -8.70 26.07
C ASN A 412 -54.11 -8.05 24.68
N VAL A 413 -53.58 -6.82 24.65
CA VAL A 413 -53.48 -6.00 23.43
C VAL A 413 -52.51 -6.63 22.43
N GLY A 414 -52.90 -6.66 21.15
CA GLY A 414 -52.15 -7.27 20.06
C GLY A 414 -52.26 -8.80 19.95
N GLN A 415 -53.11 -9.43 20.76
CA GLN A 415 -53.30 -10.90 20.80
C GLN A 415 -54.75 -11.31 20.53
N ILE A 416 -54.98 -12.63 20.43
CA ILE A 416 -56.31 -13.25 20.34
C ILE A 416 -56.79 -13.59 21.75
N ASN A 417 -57.97 -13.09 22.13
CA ASN A 417 -58.59 -13.26 23.45
C ASN A 417 -59.91 -14.05 23.31
N ASN A 418 -60.08 -15.18 24.02
CA ASN A 418 -61.28 -16.00 23.95
C ASN A 418 -62.15 -15.79 25.20
N ILE A 419 -63.43 -15.44 25.03
CA ILE A 419 -64.37 -15.04 26.08
C ILE A 419 -65.60 -15.95 26.11
N SER A 420 -65.97 -16.49 27.27
CA SER A 420 -67.11 -17.42 27.42
C SER A 420 -68.46 -16.71 27.64
N VAL A 421 -69.53 -17.15 26.95
CA VAL A 421 -70.88 -16.51 26.97
C VAL A 421 -72.06 -17.50 27.10
N GLU A 422 -73.22 -17.06 27.62
CA GLU A 422 -74.50 -17.80 27.80
C GLU A 422 -75.77 -16.95 27.43
N LYS A 423 -76.96 -17.53 27.22
CA LYS A 423 -78.14 -16.85 26.58
C LYS A 423 -79.07 -16.05 27.55
N ILE A 424 -79.59 -14.87 27.15
CA ILE A 424 -80.40 -13.90 27.97
C ILE A 424 -81.94 -14.10 27.83
N SER A 425 -82.75 -13.75 28.86
CA SER A 425 -84.19 -14.09 28.99
C SER A 425 -85.25 -12.97 28.79
N VAL A 426 -84.98 -11.65 28.96
CA VAL A 426 -85.96 -10.54 28.75
C VAL A 426 -85.25 -9.24 28.28
N THR A 427 -85.80 -8.48 27.31
CA THR A 427 -85.16 -7.28 26.71
C THR A 427 -86.08 -6.03 26.56
N ALA A 428 -85.50 -4.81 26.51
CA ALA A 428 -86.11 -3.48 26.23
C ALA A 428 -85.21 -2.62 25.31
N THR A 429 -85.72 -1.54 24.69
CA THR A 429 -84.98 -0.77 23.65
C THR A 429 -84.93 0.75 23.88
N ALA A 430 -83.74 1.32 24.10
CA ALA A 430 -83.51 2.76 24.17
C ALA A 430 -83.14 3.37 22.80
N THR A 431 -83.58 4.60 22.50
CA THR A 431 -83.22 5.34 21.28
C THR A 431 -82.38 6.57 21.64
N ILE A 432 -81.30 6.85 20.91
CA ILE A 432 -80.35 7.94 21.18
C ILE A 432 -80.17 8.78 19.92
N ILE A 433 -80.42 10.08 20.00
CA ILE A 433 -80.32 11.02 18.87
C ILE A 433 -79.15 11.98 19.11
N TYR A 434 -78.14 11.93 18.25
CA TYR A 434 -76.97 12.82 18.31
C TYR A 434 -77.20 14.07 17.47
N LYS A 435 -76.93 15.26 18.03
CA LYS A 435 -77.17 16.56 17.38
C LYS A 435 -75.88 17.39 17.26
N TRP A 436 -75.59 17.90 16.07
CA TRP A 436 -74.55 18.91 15.85
C TRP A 436 -75.20 20.22 15.42
N GLN A 437 -74.92 21.31 16.15
CA GLN A 437 -75.54 22.63 15.91
C GLN A 437 -77.08 22.58 15.83
N GLY A 438 -77.72 21.74 16.66
CA GLY A 438 -79.17 21.60 16.75
C GLY A 438 -79.83 20.71 15.69
N ARG A 439 -79.07 20.11 14.76
CA ARG A 439 -79.57 19.15 13.76
C ARG A 439 -79.15 17.73 14.11
N ALA A 440 -80.06 16.76 13.98
CA ALA A 440 -79.74 15.34 14.17
C ALA A 440 -78.74 14.88 13.10
N VAL A 441 -77.60 14.37 13.56
CA VAL A 441 -76.51 13.85 12.71
C VAL A 441 -76.45 12.32 12.72
N ASP A 442 -76.97 11.66 13.77
CA ASP A 442 -77.11 10.21 13.85
C ASP A 442 -78.20 9.82 14.86
N THR A 443 -78.84 8.67 14.68
CA THR A 443 -79.81 8.09 15.63
C THR A 443 -79.52 6.61 15.81
N ARG A 444 -79.35 6.16 17.05
CA ARG A 444 -79.05 4.76 17.39
C ARG A 444 -80.08 4.16 18.33
N THR A 445 -80.31 2.87 18.23
CA THR A 445 -81.18 2.12 19.15
C THR A 445 -80.39 1.01 19.83
N VAL A 446 -80.52 0.86 21.14
CA VAL A 446 -79.83 -0.15 21.94
C VAL A 446 -80.87 -1.03 22.63
N THR A 447 -80.88 -2.32 22.31
CA THR A 447 -81.78 -3.32 22.91
C THR A 447 -81.00 -4.23 23.87
N GLY A 448 -81.37 -4.26 25.14
CA GLY A 448 -80.68 -5.03 26.18
C GLY A 448 -81.61 -5.41 27.32
N GLU A 449 -81.07 -5.99 28.39
CA GLU A 449 -81.87 -6.29 29.59
C GLU A 449 -82.45 -4.99 30.19
N LYS A 450 -83.75 -5.01 30.47
CA LYS A 450 -84.47 -3.81 30.89
C LYS A 450 -83.95 -3.32 32.25
N GLY A 451 -83.52 -2.05 32.31
CA GLY A 451 -83.01 -1.41 33.54
C GLY A 451 -81.48 -1.37 33.67
N THR A 452 -80.73 -1.83 32.67
CA THR A 452 -79.26 -1.73 32.64
C THR A 452 -78.82 -0.33 32.18
N ASP A 453 -77.84 0.27 32.87
CA ASP A 453 -77.29 1.57 32.50
C ASP A 453 -76.33 1.50 31.30
N ILE A 454 -76.39 2.50 30.42
CA ILE A 454 -75.54 2.67 29.23
C ILE A 454 -74.76 3.97 29.35
N ASP A 455 -73.43 3.91 29.21
CA ASP A 455 -72.57 5.09 29.17
C ASP A 455 -72.42 5.62 27.75
N LEU A 456 -73.18 6.66 27.41
CA LEU A 456 -73.12 7.41 26.15
C LEU A 456 -71.83 8.23 25.99
N GLY A 457 -71.06 8.42 27.06
CA GLY A 457 -69.73 9.03 27.08
C GLY A 457 -68.65 8.18 26.42
N SER A 458 -68.89 6.88 26.31
CA SER A 458 -67.97 5.91 25.73
C SER A 458 -68.00 5.93 24.20
N SER A 459 -66.84 5.67 23.56
CA SER A 459 -66.65 5.77 22.11
C SER A 459 -67.54 4.84 21.27
N GLN A 460 -68.17 3.85 21.90
CA GLN A 460 -69.02 2.82 21.30
C GLN A 460 -70.40 3.35 20.84
N PHE A 461 -70.95 4.36 21.50
CA PHE A 461 -72.25 4.93 21.12
C PHE A 461 -72.13 6.19 20.24
N LEU A 462 -70.95 6.80 20.16
CA LEU A 462 -70.74 8.04 19.41
C LEU A 462 -70.72 7.84 17.88
N PRO A 463 -71.32 8.77 17.10
CA PRO A 463 -71.23 8.76 15.65
C PRO A 463 -69.82 9.04 15.13
N SER A 464 -69.41 8.30 14.10
CA SER A 464 -68.09 8.45 13.49
C SER A 464 -67.89 9.88 12.95
N GLY A 465 -66.74 10.48 13.27
CA GLY A 465 -66.42 11.86 12.89
C GLY A 465 -66.89 12.94 13.87
N TYR A 466 -67.50 12.55 14.98
CA TYR A 466 -67.97 13.46 16.03
C TYR A 466 -67.45 13.05 17.42
N GLU A 467 -67.34 14.02 18.31
CA GLU A 467 -67.04 13.84 19.74
C GLU A 467 -68.05 14.62 20.59
N ILE A 468 -68.16 14.32 21.89
CA ILE A 468 -69.14 14.98 22.75
C ILE A 468 -68.74 16.44 22.93
N ASP A 469 -69.73 17.34 22.82
CA ASP A 469 -69.52 18.75 23.11
C ASP A 469 -69.31 18.95 24.63
N SER A 470 -68.05 18.96 25.04
CA SER A 470 -67.61 19.09 26.43
C SER A 470 -67.98 20.43 27.08
N SER A 471 -68.50 21.40 26.31
CA SER A 471 -69.04 22.66 26.83
C SER A 471 -70.50 22.54 27.32
N SER A 472 -71.15 21.40 27.12
CA SER A 472 -72.55 21.17 27.46
C SER A 472 -72.72 20.21 28.65
N ASN A 473 -73.54 20.60 29.63
CA ASN A 473 -73.70 19.90 30.90
C ASN A 473 -74.73 18.75 30.79
N GLN A 474 -74.50 17.80 29.88
CA GLN A 474 -75.45 16.73 29.52
C GLN A 474 -75.20 15.43 30.32
N LYS A 475 -76.26 14.65 30.55
CA LYS A 475 -76.19 13.39 31.31
C LYS A 475 -75.70 12.26 30.39
N LEU A 476 -74.51 11.72 30.65
CA LEU A 476 -73.84 10.75 29.78
C LEU A 476 -74.13 9.29 30.13
N ILE A 477 -74.77 8.99 31.27
CA ILE A 477 -75.20 7.63 31.62
C ILE A 477 -76.72 7.59 31.64
N VAL A 478 -77.31 6.66 30.88
CA VAL A 478 -78.77 6.52 30.72
C VAL A 478 -79.21 5.05 30.78
N PRO A 479 -80.36 4.72 31.39
CA PRO A 479 -80.84 3.33 31.46
C PRO A 479 -81.49 2.84 30.15
N ILE A 480 -81.37 1.54 29.86
CA ILE A 480 -82.08 0.82 28.78
C ILE A 480 -83.56 0.69 29.17
N GLU A 481 -84.33 1.68 28.75
CA GLU A 481 -85.78 1.77 28.85
C GLU A 481 -86.34 2.19 27.49
N ASP A 482 -87.63 1.92 27.22
CA ASP A 482 -88.29 2.26 25.95
C ASP A 482 -88.50 3.80 25.82
N THR A 483 -87.39 4.54 25.73
CA THR A 483 -87.30 6.01 25.82
C THR A 483 -86.22 6.55 24.88
N THR A 484 -86.33 7.83 24.54
CA THR A 484 -85.39 8.55 23.65
C THR A 484 -84.53 9.56 24.40
N TYR A 485 -83.22 9.56 24.14
CA TYR A 485 -82.24 10.49 24.70
C TYR A 485 -81.61 11.34 23.60
N GLU A 486 -81.36 12.62 23.84
CA GLU A 486 -80.74 13.53 22.85
C GLU A 486 -79.39 14.05 23.35
N ILE A 487 -78.33 13.94 22.53
CA ILE A 487 -76.95 14.28 22.91
C ILE A 487 -76.32 15.25 21.89
N ASN A 488 -75.77 16.39 22.35
CA ASN A 488 -75.04 17.29 21.44
C ASN A 488 -73.56 16.89 21.27
N VAL A 489 -73.09 16.93 20.03
CA VAL A 489 -71.75 16.53 19.60
C VAL A 489 -71.09 17.64 18.76
N VAL A 490 -69.76 17.65 18.68
CA VAL A 490 -68.91 18.52 17.83
C VAL A 490 -68.08 17.67 16.85
N LYS A 491 -67.60 18.26 15.74
CA LYS A 491 -66.84 17.53 14.72
C LYS A 491 -65.41 17.26 15.18
N LYS A 492 -64.97 16.01 15.02
CA LYS A 492 -63.62 15.56 15.37
C LYS A 492 -62.60 16.05 14.35
N ASN A 493 -61.49 16.61 14.83
CA ASN A 493 -60.34 16.97 14.00
C ASN A 493 -59.58 15.71 13.58
N ILE A 494 -59.31 15.59 12.30
CA ILE A 494 -58.61 14.47 11.68
C ILE A 494 -57.30 14.99 11.11
N VAL A 495 -56.19 14.49 11.65
CA VAL A 495 -54.84 14.73 11.12
C VAL A 495 -54.56 13.70 10.03
N THR A 496 -54.35 14.17 8.80
CA THR A 496 -53.99 13.33 7.66
C THR A 496 -52.51 13.53 7.37
N THR A 497 -51.73 12.46 7.35
CA THR A 497 -50.28 12.54 7.12
C THR A 497 -49.93 12.19 5.68
N PHE A 498 -48.88 12.82 5.15
CA PHE A 498 -48.39 12.67 3.79
C PHE A 498 -46.93 12.24 3.82
N LYS A 499 -46.69 11.03 3.32
CA LYS A 499 -45.35 10.47 3.15
C LYS A 499 -44.97 10.54 1.69
N PHE A 500 -44.04 11.43 1.37
CA PHE A 500 -43.55 11.57 0.00
C PHE A 500 -42.44 10.56 -0.28
N VAL A 501 -42.56 9.78 -1.34
CA VAL A 501 -41.57 8.77 -1.74
C VAL A 501 -41.12 9.01 -3.16
N ASN A 502 -39.82 8.81 -3.43
CA ASN A 502 -39.27 8.95 -4.77
C ASN A 502 -39.73 7.80 -5.67
N VAL A 503 -40.18 8.10 -6.89
CA VAL A 503 -40.63 7.11 -7.87
C VAL A 503 -39.54 6.09 -8.26
N ASP A 504 -38.26 6.50 -8.27
CA ASP A 504 -37.15 5.67 -8.76
C ASP A 504 -36.65 4.63 -7.74
N GLY A 505 -37.18 4.62 -6.52
CA GLY A 505 -36.71 3.67 -5.50
C GLY A 505 -37.62 3.50 -4.27
N ASN A 506 -38.82 4.09 -4.25
CA ASN A 506 -39.74 4.10 -3.11
C ASN A 506 -39.11 4.59 -1.78
N GLN A 507 -37.99 5.30 -1.85
CA GLN A 507 -37.31 5.86 -0.69
C GLN A 507 -38.02 7.15 -0.27
N GLN A 508 -38.27 7.31 1.02
CA GLN A 508 -38.93 8.52 1.54
C GLN A 508 -38.06 9.76 1.32
N VAL A 509 -38.68 10.83 0.84
CA VAL A 509 -38.04 12.11 0.55
C VAL A 509 -38.66 13.17 1.46
N GLY A 510 -37.84 13.78 2.30
CA GLY A 510 -38.28 14.72 3.32
C GLY A 510 -38.99 14.08 4.51
N LEU A 511 -39.38 14.92 5.47
CA LEU A 511 -40.17 14.51 6.64
C LEU A 511 -41.63 14.27 6.24
N ILE A 512 -42.31 13.37 6.95
CA ILE A 512 -43.76 13.19 6.82
C ILE A 512 -44.44 14.50 7.23
N GLN A 513 -45.24 15.06 6.33
CA GLN A 513 -46.00 16.29 6.57
C GLN A 513 -47.43 15.94 6.97
N SER A 514 -48.17 16.88 7.59
CA SER A 514 -49.56 16.62 7.97
C SER A 514 -50.46 17.81 7.70
N ILE A 515 -51.73 17.52 7.43
CA ILE A 515 -52.80 18.52 7.33
C ILE A 515 -53.92 18.08 8.26
N THR A 516 -54.33 18.98 9.14
CA THR A 516 -55.48 18.79 10.02
C THR A 516 -56.74 19.32 9.32
N THR A 517 -57.75 18.47 9.20
CA THR A 517 -59.07 18.78 8.61
C THR A 517 -60.18 18.25 9.50
N THR A 518 -61.43 18.70 9.35
CA THR A 518 -62.57 18.05 10.00
C THR A 518 -62.91 16.72 9.29
N ALA A 519 -63.67 15.84 9.94
CA ALA A 519 -64.01 14.51 9.40
C ALA A 519 -64.66 14.50 8.00
N ASP A 520 -65.23 15.62 7.57
CA ASP A 520 -65.85 15.84 6.26
C ASP A 520 -65.10 16.85 5.37
N GLY A 521 -63.94 17.34 5.81
CA GLY A 521 -63.12 18.29 5.05
C GLY A 521 -62.39 17.63 3.88
N THR A 522 -62.22 18.34 2.76
CA THR A 522 -61.42 17.83 1.63
C THR A 522 -60.03 18.45 1.65
N ILE A 523 -58.99 17.65 1.40
CA ILE A 523 -57.63 18.15 1.18
C ILE A 523 -57.45 18.34 -0.34
N SER A 524 -57.19 19.57 -0.76
CA SER A 524 -56.94 19.87 -2.17
C SER A 524 -55.54 19.44 -2.61
N ILE A 525 -55.38 19.17 -3.91
CA ILE A 525 -54.07 18.82 -4.47
C ILE A 525 -53.06 19.95 -4.28
N GLN A 526 -53.48 21.21 -4.38
CA GLN A 526 -52.61 22.38 -4.15
C GLN A 526 -52.07 22.43 -2.73
N GLN A 527 -52.88 22.04 -1.74
CA GLN A 527 -52.42 21.91 -0.36
C GLN A 527 -51.38 20.80 -0.23
N VAL A 528 -51.53 19.67 -0.92
CA VAL A 528 -50.52 18.60 -0.94
C VAL A 528 -49.25 19.03 -1.68
N GLU A 529 -49.38 19.76 -2.80
CA GLU A 529 -48.23 20.28 -3.57
C GLU A 529 -47.39 21.26 -2.75
N SER A 530 -48.02 22.09 -1.91
CA SER A 530 -47.31 23.01 -1.01
C SER A 530 -46.49 22.32 0.09
N LEU A 531 -46.74 21.02 0.32
CA LEU A 531 -46.02 20.20 1.30
C LEU A 531 -44.88 19.39 0.69
N ILE A 532 -44.71 19.41 -0.64
CA ILE A 532 -43.64 18.68 -1.31
C ILE A 532 -42.29 19.34 -0.97
N PRO A 533 -41.27 18.57 -0.55
CA PRO A 533 -39.93 19.09 -0.31
C PRO A 533 -39.32 19.78 -1.55
N ASN A 534 -38.64 20.91 -1.33
CA ASN A 534 -38.00 21.69 -2.41
C ASN A 534 -37.13 20.83 -3.33
N GLY A 535 -37.29 21.01 -4.64
CA GLY A 535 -36.57 20.24 -5.67
C GLY A 535 -37.22 18.91 -6.02
N TYR A 536 -38.50 18.73 -5.72
CA TYR A 536 -39.34 17.57 -6.10
C TYR A 536 -40.71 18.02 -6.60
N LYS A 537 -41.32 17.24 -7.49
CA LYS A 537 -42.67 17.48 -8.03
C LYS A 537 -43.52 16.20 -8.03
N LEU A 538 -44.84 16.38 -8.00
CA LEU A 538 -45.81 15.28 -8.04
C LEU A 538 -45.70 14.50 -9.37
N VAL A 539 -45.69 13.17 -9.31
CA VAL A 539 -45.60 12.31 -10.51
C VAL A 539 -46.92 12.28 -11.29
N ASN A 540 -48.06 12.24 -10.58
CA ASN A 540 -49.38 12.13 -11.19
C ASN A 540 -50.32 13.19 -10.61
N LYS A 541 -50.89 14.07 -11.45
CA LYS A 541 -51.74 15.20 -11.02
C LYS A 541 -53.13 14.79 -10.53
N THR A 542 -53.39 13.50 -10.43
CA THR A 542 -54.65 12.95 -9.89
C THR A 542 -54.29 11.96 -8.80
N ILE A 543 -54.40 12.38 -7.54
CA ILE A 543 -54.13 11.54 -6.36
C ILE A 543 -55.41 11.38 -5.53
N SER A 544 -55.65 10.16 -5.03
CA SER A 544 -56.76 9.87 -4.13
C SER A 544 -56.28 9.93 -2.68
N ILE A 545 -56.81 10.88 -1.90
CA ILE A 545 -56.40 11.12 -0.50
C ILE A 545 -57.42 10.51 0.45
N LYS A 546 -56.96 9.70 1.40
CA LYS A 546 -57.76 9.13 2.49
C LYS A 546 -57.49 9.89 3.78
N LEU A 547 -58.50 10.59 4.28
CA LEU A 547 -58.39 11.40 5.50
C LEU A 547 -58.08 10.53 6.73
N GLY A 548 -57.25 11.03 7.63
CA GLY A 548 -56.93 10.38 8.92
C GLY A 548 -55.96 9.20 8.83
N GLN A 549 -55.35 8.99 7.67
CA GLN A 549 -54.40 7.94 7.40
C GLN A 549 -53.11 8.53 6.83
N GLU A 550 -52.04 7.73 6.84
CA GLU A 550 -50.84 8.05 6.08
C GLU A 550 -51.10 7.82 4.58
N ASN A 551 -50.97 8.88 3.80
CA ASN A 551 -51.08 8.85 2.36
C ASN A 551 -49.67 8.87 1.75
N VAL A 552 -49.30 7.78 1.08
CA VAL A 552 -48.02 7.68 0.39
C VAL A 552 -48.14 8.31 -0.99
N ILE A 553 -47.43 9.42 -1.20
CA ILE A 553 -47.49 10.22 -2.41
C ILE A 553 -46.20 10.04 -3.19
N GLN A 554 -46.31 9.57 -4.43
CA GLN A 554 -45.14 9.44 -5.30
C GLN A 554 -44.76 10.79 -5.90
N ILE A 555 -43.54 11.20 -5.59
CA ILE A 555 -42.89 12.38 -6.13
C ILE A 555 -41.65 11.97 -6.91
N GLN A 556 -41.24 12.81 -7.83
CA GLN A 556 -39.98 12.66 -8.53
C GLN A 556 -39.16 13.92 -8.33
N LYS A 557 -37.84 13.77 -8.32
CA LYS A 557 -36.94 14.91 -8.21
C LYS A 557 -37.27 15.91 -9.32
N GLU A 558 -37.56 17.14 -8.94
CA GLU A 558 -37.75 18.25 -9.84
C GLU A 558 -36.37 18.67 -10.25
N ILE A 559 -35.92 18.02 -11.31
CA ILE A 559 -34.57 18.19 -11.76
C ILE A 559 -34.49 19.58 -12.40
N GLN A 560 -33.74 20.48 -11.75
CA GLN A 560 -33.51 21.80 -12.31
C GLN A 560 -32.81 21.61 -13.64
N THR A 561 -33.49 22.08 -14.68
CA THR A 561 -33.00 21.99 -16.03
C THR A 561 -32.06 23.15 -16.26
N ILE A 562 -30.78 22.84 -16.36
CA ILE A 562 -29.75 23.79 -16.74
C ILE A 562 -29.75 23.81 -18.27
N LYS A 563 -30.22 24.93 -18.83
CA LYS A 563 -30.12 25.18 -20.28
C LYS A 563 -28.69 25.57 -20.63
N THR A 564 -28.02 24.68 -21.34
CA THR A 564 -26.72 24.94 -21.95
C THR A 564 -26.95 25.20 -23.44
N THR A 565 -26.51 26.35 -23.95
CA THR A 565 -26.69 26.66 -25.37
C THR A 565 -25.40 26.34 -26.12
N ILE A 566 -25.48 25.61 -27.22
CA ILE A 566 -24.35 25.35 -28.12
C ILE A 566 -24.58 26.10 -29.42
N ILE A 567 -23.58 26.87 -29.83
CA ILE A 567 -23.57 27.61 -31.08
C ILE A 567 -22.38 27.15 -31.90
N PHE A 568 -22.64 26.52 -33.04
CA PHE A 568 -21.60 26.16 -33.99
C PHE A 568 -21.26 27.36 -34.87
N GLN A 569 -19.98 27.60 -35.10
CA GLN A 569 -19.49 28.73 -35.90
C GLN A 569 -18.45 28.26 -36.92
N ASP A 570 -18.54 28.78 -38.13
CA ASP A 570 -17.51 28.63 -39.17
C ASP A 570 -16.97 30.03 -39.48
N ASN A 571 -15.69 30.26 -39.20
CA ASN A 571 -15.01 31.55 -39.36
C ASN A 571 -15.78 32.72 -38.70
N GLY A 572 -16.31 32.50 -37.50
CA GLY A 572 -17.07 33.50 -36.72
C GLY A 572 -18.53 33.69 -37.14
N ASN A 573 -18.98 33.06 -38.23
CA ASN A 573 -20.39 33.07 -38.64
C ASN A 573 -21.13 31.87 -38.03
N GLN A 574 -22.28 32.11 -37.42
CA GLN A 574 -23.09 31.05 -36.82
C GLN A 574 -23.63 30.09 -37.90
N ILE A 575 -23.41 28.79 -37.70
CA ILE A 575 -23.88 27.71 -38.56
C ILE A 575 -25.05 27.00 -37.90
N GLY A 576 -26.21 27.06 -38.54
CA GLY A 576 -27.45 26.53 -38.02
C GLY A 576 -28.07 27.38 -36.90
N SER A 577 -29.14 26.86 -36.32
CA SER A 577 -29.78 27.49 -35.15
C SER A 577 -29.06 27.08 -33.87
N PRO A 578 -28.97 27.94 -32.83
CA PRO A 578 -28.40 27.57 -31.55
C PRO A 578 -29.11 26.35 -30.99
N VAL A 579 -28.35 25.37 -30.53
CA VAL A 579 -28.88 24.13 -29.96
C VAL A 579 -28.95 24.29 -28.46
N GLU A 580 -30.15 24.45 -27.92
CA GLU A 580 -30.37 24.46 -26.47
C GLU A 580 -30.45 23.02 -25.96
N ILE A 581 -29.42 22.62 -25.21
CA ILE A 581 -29.39 21.33 -24.53
C ILE A 581 -29.83 21.56 -23.11
N THR A 582 -30.94 20.93 -22.79
CA THR A 582 -31.52 20.98 -21.46
C THR A 582 -31.01 19.78 -20.68
N THR A 583 -29.94 19.98 -19.91
CA THR A 583 -29.40 18.94 -19.01
C THR A 583 -29.93 19.12 -17.61
N THR A 584 -29.93 18.07 -16.82
CA THR A 584 -30.28 18.18 -15.41
C THR A 584 -29.09 18.60 -14.56
N SER A 585 -29.34 19.30 -13.46
CA SER A 585 -28.30 19.78 -12.54
C SER A 585 -27.45 18.67 -11.90
N ASP A 586 -27.90 17.42 -11.95
CA ASP A 586 -27.21 16.23 -11.43
C ASP A 586 -26.64 15.31 -12.53
N ASP A 587 -26.72 15.71 -13.80
CA ASP A 587 -26.14 14.93 -14.89
C ASP A 587 -24.61 15.06 -14.90
N THR A 588 -23.91 13.98 -14.56
CA THR A 588 -22.45 13.91 -14.57
C THR A 588 -21.89 13.42 -15.91
N LYS A 589 -22.74 12.94 -16.83
CA LYS A 589 -22.29 12.46 -18.14
C LYS A 589 -21.90 13.63 -19.03
N PRO A 590 -20.69 13.66 -19.62
CA PRO A 590 -20.29 14.73 -20.54
C PRO A 590 -21.39 14.98 -21.58
N ILE A 591 -21.70 16.26 -21.84
CA ILE A 591 -22.68 16.62 -22.87
C ILE A 591 -22.17 16.06 -24.20
N ASP A 592 -22.95 15.18 -24.82
CA ASP A 592 -22.62 14.52 -26.09
C ASP A 592 -22.87 15.49 -27.26
N TRP A 593 -22.09 16.57 -27.28
CA TRP A 593 -22.21 17.66 -28.25
C TRP A 593 -21.72 17.26 -29.65
N GLU A 594 -20.89 16.22 -29.76
CA GLU A 594 -20.33 15.71 -31.01
C GLU A 594 -21.42 15.20 -31.97
N LYS A 595 -22.53 14.67 -31.44
CA LYS A 595 -23.69 14.24 -32.25
C LYS A 595 -24.59 15.37 -32.72
N LEU A 596 -24.38 16.58 -32.21
CA LEU A 596 -25.19 17.75 -32.51
C LEU A 596 -24.55 18.65 -33.58
N VAL A 597 -23.37 18.26 -34.06
CA VAL A 597 -22.70 18.95 -35.16
C VAL A 597 -23.64 18.94 -36.39
N PRO A 598 -23.91 20.10 -37.01
CA PRO A 598 -24.84 20.18 -38.13
C PRO A 598 -24.44 19.25 -39.27
N ASN A 599 -25.41 18.51 -39.84
CA ASN A 599 -25.16 17.64 -40.99
C ASN A 599 -24.47 18.40 -42.12
N GLY A 600 -23.36 17.85 -42.61
CA GLY A 600 -22.57 18.55 -43.59
C GLY A 600 -21.50 19.45 -42.97
N TYR A 601 -21.07 19.25 -41.72
CA TYR A 601 -20.00 19.98 -41.01
C TYR A 601 -19.25 19.08 -40.00
N HIS A 602 -17.93 19.24 -39.82
CA HIS A 602 -17.08 18.62 -38.80
C HIS A 602 -16.41 19.68 -37.92
N VAL A 603 -15.89 19.26 -36.77
CA VAL A 603 -15.34 20.14 -35.73
C VAL A 603 -13.85 20.34 -35.95
N THR A 604 -13.36 21.58 -35.85
CA THR A 604 -11.95 21.92 -36.15
C THR A 604 -11.06 22.00 -34.92
N THR A 605 -11.63 22.15 -33.72
CA THR A 605 -10.91 22.24 -32.43
C THR A 605 -11.76 21.64 -31.32
N GLN A 606 -11.18 20.82 -30.43
CA GLN A 606 -11.92 20.18 -29.33
C GLN A 606 -12.37 21.22 -28.29
N PRO A 607 -13.68 21.47 -28.11
CA PRO A 607 -14.19 22.47 -27.19
C PRO A 607 -14.32 21.95 -25.74
N ILE A 608 -14.14 22.85 -24.76
CA ILE A 608 -14.47 22.60 -23.35
C ILE A 608 -15.89 23.15 -23.10
N ILE A 609 -16.86 22.27 -22.85
CA ILE A 609 -18.27 22.67 -22.65
C ILE A 609 -18.53 23.00 -21.18
N VAL A 610 -18.91 24.25 -20.91
CA VAL A 610 -19.33 24.74 -19.60
C VAL A 610 -20.85 24.72 -19.50
N ARG A 611 -21.40 23.90 -18.60
CA ARG A 611 -22.85 23.75 -18.41
C ARG A 611 -23.50 25.05 -17.90
N GLY A 612 -24.71 25.32 -18.37
CA GLY A 612 -25.49 26.50 -17.98
C GLY A 612 -25.05 27.82 -18.61
N LYS A 613 -24.12 27.75 -19.57
CA LYS A 613 -23.65 28.88 -20.36
C LYS A 613 -23.85 28.63 -21.85
N THR A 614 -23.62 29.67 -22.64
CA THR A 614 -23.51 29.55 -24.09
C THR A 614 -22.07 29.17 -24.45
N ASN A 615 -21.92 28.09 -25.23
CA ASN A 615 -20.64 27.54 -25.66
C ASN A 615 -20.55 27.64 -27.18
N TYR A 616 -19.43 28.18 -27.68
CA TYR A 616 -19.19 28.38 -29.10
C TYR A 616 -18.20 27.30 -29.59
N ILE A 617 -18.59 26.55 -30.63
CA ILE A 617 -17.80 25.44 -31.17
C ILE A 617 -17.45 25.76 -32.62
N GLN A 618 -16.16 25.74 -32.97
CA GLN A 618 -15.72 25.99 -34.34
C GLN A 618 -15.88 24.73 -35.21
N VAL A 619 -16.53 24.90 -36.37
CA VAL A 619 -16.84 23.84 -37.35
C VAL A 619 -16.51 24.26 -38.78
N ALA A 620 -16.32 23.29 -39.66
CA ALA A 620 -16.09 23.46 -41.10
C ALA A 620 -16.94 22.44 -41.88
N LYS A 621 -17.36 22.75 -43.11
CA LYS A 621 -18.32 21.93 -43.88
C LYS A 621 -17.79 20.51 -44.23
N ASP A 622 -18.61 19.47 -44.05
CA ASP A 622 -18.41 18.11 -44.55
C ASP A 622 -18.72 18.01 -46.03
N LYS A 623 -18.13 16.98 -46.61
CA LYS A 623 -17.68 16.93 -47.99
C LYS A 623 -18.44 15.81 -48.70
N VAL A 624 -18.82 15.93 -49.98
CA VAL A 624 -19.64 14.94 -50.71
C VAL A 624 -18.78 13.80 -51.26
N GLU A 625 -19.08 12.54 -50.94
CA GLU A 625 -18.25 11.37 -51.30
C GLU A 625 -18.50 10.84 -52.74
N TYR A 626 -17.42 10.62 -53.49
CA TYR A 626 -17.34 10.02 -54.82
C TYR A 626 -16.43 8.79 -54.82
N THR A 627 -16.80 7.74 -55.54
CA THR A 627 -15.95 6.57 -55.79
C THR A 627 -15.06 6.78 -57.02
N TYR A 628 -13.91 6.13 -57.12
CA TYR A 628 -13.03 6.23 -58.29
C TYR A 628 -12.20 4.97 -58.50
N LYS A 629 -11.77 4.74 -59.75
CA LYS A 629 -10.79 3.70 -60.10
C LYS A 629 -9.75 4.23 -61.09
N LEU A 630 -8.47 4.15 -60.73
CA LEU A 630 -7.32 4.63 -61.50
C LEU A 630 -6.53 3.45 -62.04
N ILE A 631 -6.18 3.48 -63.31
CA ILE A 631 -5.40 2.43 -63.99
C ILE A 631 -4.16 3.08 -64.59
N PHE A 632 -2.97 2.79 -64.05
CA PHE A 632 -1.70 3.34 -64.54
C PHE A 632 -1.04 2.39 -65.53
N LYS A 633 -0.78 2.86 -66.75
CA LYS A 633 -0.14 2.08 -67.83
C LYS A 633 1.20 2.68 -68.26
N TYR A 634 2.17 1.82 -68.56
CA TYR A 634 3.41 2.16 -69.25
C TYR A 634 3.56 1.24 -70.46
N ASP A 635 3.78 1.82 -71.63
CA ASP A 635 3.92 1.09 -72.90
C ASP A 635 2.78 0.09 -73.17
N GLY A 636 1.53 0.53 -72.93
CA GLY A 636 0.33 -0.28 -73.13
C GLY A 636 0.03 -1.33 -72.05
N LYS A 637 0.97 -1.63 -71.15
CA LYS A 637 0.79 -2.59 -70.04
C LYS A 637 0.35 -1.90 -68.76
N ILE A 638 -0.58 -2.53 -68.03
CA ILE A 638 -1.03 -2.07 -66.71
C ILE A 638 0.08 -2.32 -65.70
N ILE A 639 0.53 -1.24 -65.06
CA ILE A 639 1.56 -1.27 -64.03
C ILE A 639 0.93 -1.28 -62.64
N LYS A 640 -0.21 -0.60 -62.45
CA LYS A 640 -0.96 -0.60 -61.19
C LYS A 640 -2.41 -0.16 -61.38
N GLU A 641 -3.34 -0.77 -60.64
CA GLU A 641 -4.71 -0.32 -60.50
C GLU A 641 -5.02 0.04 -59.04
N VAL A 642 -5.80 1.10 -58.82
CA VAL A 642 -6.19 1.58 -57.49
C VAL A 642 -7.64 2.01 -57.54
N SER A 643 -8.48 1.52 -56.63
CA SER A 643 -9.86 2.01 -56.46
C SER A 643 -10.06 2.56 -55.05
N GLY A 644 -10.93 3.54 -54.88
CA GLY A 644 -11.20 4.16 -53.59
C GLY A 644 -12.38 5.12 -53.63
N THR A 645 -12.58 5.85 -52.55
CA THR A 645 -13.55 6.94 -52.44
C THR A 645 -12.87 8.24 -52.01
N TYR A 646 -13.48 9.38 -52.33
CA TYR A 646 -12.98 10.71 -51.97
C TYR A 646 -14.07 11.74 -51.92
N TYR A 647 -13.89 12.80 -51.16
CA TYR A 647 -14.90 13.84 -51.03
C TYR A 647 -14.65 15.05 -51.95
N ASP A 648 -15.70 15.79 -52.30
CA ASP A 648 -15.74 16.84 -53.33
C ASP A 648 -14.70 17.96 -53.21
N ASP A 649 -14.22 18.25 -52.00
CA ASP A 649 -13.19 19.23 -51.69
C ASP A 649 -11.93 18.58 -51.05
N SER A 650 -11.85 17.24 -51.11
CA SER A 650 -10.68 16.43 -50.79
C SER A 650 -10.29 15.54 -51.97
N ILE A 651 -10.22 16.12 -53.17
CA ILE A 651 -9.88 15.43 -54.42
C ILE A 651 -8.47 14.82 -54.28
N PRO A 652 -8.32 13.48 -54.31
CA PRO A 652 -7.05 12.82 -54.12
C PRO A 652 -6.10 13.24 -55.22
N ASN A 653 -4.90 13.67 -54.86
CA ASN A 653 -3.93 13.99 -55.89
C ASN A 653 -3.44 12.69 -56.53
N ILE A 654 -3.65 12.54 -57.85
CA ILE A 654 -3.32 11.31 -58.60
C ILE A 654 -1.84 10.95 -58.45
N ILE A 655 -0.97 11.95 -58.25
CA ILE A 655 0.48 11.77 -58.10
C ILE A 655 0.82 10.80 -56.97
N GLN A 656 0.01 10.76 -55.92
CA GLN A 656 0.22 9.90 -54.74
C GLN A 656 0.01 8.41 -55.05
N PHE A 657 -0.74 8.08 -56.10
CA PHE A 657 -1.08 6.70 -56.46
C PHE A 657 -0.17 6.11 -57.53
N ILE A 658 0.65 6.94 -58.19
CA ILE A 658 1.60 6.52 -59.22
C ILE A 658 2.61 5.53 -58.60
N PRO A 659 2.89 4.39 -59.26
CA PRO A 659 3.91 3.43 -58.83
C PRO A 659 5.28 4.09 -58.65
N ALA A 660 5.97 3.76 -57.54
CA ALA A 660 7.31 4.27 -57.26
C ALA A 660 8.26 4.03 -58.44
N GLY A 661 8.99 5.07 -58.86
CA GLY A 661 9.90 5.03 -60.01
C GLY A 661 9.29 5.52 -61.33
N TYR A 662 8.01 5.93 -61.35
CA TYR A 662 7.31 6.44 -62.52
C TYR A 662 6.67 7.82 -62.26
N LYS A 663 6.49 8.61 -63.32
CA LYS A 663 5.74 9.89 -63.34
C LYS A 663 4.67 9.86 -64.42
N LEU A 664 3.64 10.69 -64.31
CA LEU A 664 2.66 10.86 -65.39
C LEU A 664 3.33 11.40 -66.64
N VAL A 665 2.96 10.87 -67.79
CA VAL A 665 3.38 11.40 -69.10
C VAL A 665 2.80 12.80 -69.31
N ASN A 666 1.54 13.01 -68.91
CA ASN A 666 0.88 14.32 -68.93
C ASN A 666 0.61 14.82 -67.49
N PRO A 667 1.46 15.71 -66.93
CA PRO A 667 1.32 16.19 -65.56
C PRO A 667 0.04 16.97 -65.29
N SER A 668 -0.59 17.55 -66.32
CA SER A 668 -1.83 18.32 -66.17
C SER A 668 -3.04 17.45 -65.78
N GLU A 669 -2.93 16.12 -65.94
CA GLU A 669 -3.96 15.17 -65.52
C GLU A 669 -3.87 14.78 -64.04
N ALA A 670 -2.83 15.23 -63.33
CA ALA A 670 -2.57 14.91 -61.92
C ALA A 670 -3.71 15.27 -60.95
N ASN A 671 -4.55 16.23 -61.31
CA ASN A 671 -5.63 16.72 -60.46
C ASN A 671 -7.01 16.27 -60.92
N ILE A 672 -7.09 15.43 -61.96
CA ILE A 672 -8.38 15.04 -62.55
C ILE A 672 -8.69 13.61 -62.12
N VAL A 673 -9.41 13.45 -61.01
CA VAL A 673 -9.88 12.15 -60.50
C VAL A 673 -11.28 11.88 -61.04
N PRO A 674 -11.58 10.69 -61.60
CA PRO A 674 -12.93 10.40 -62.07
C PRO A 674 -13.91 10.34 -60.88
N GLN A 675 -15.07 10.99 -60.99
CA GLN A 675 -16.16 10.87 -60.02
C GLN A 675 -17.08 9.71 -60.41
N ASN A 676 -17.19 8.71 -59.53
CA ASN A 676 -17.95 7.48 -59.71
C ASN A 676 -17.64 6.71 -61.01
N ASN A 677 -16.37 6.73 -61.44
CA ASN A 677 -15.95 6.11 -62.70
C ASN A 677 -14.49 5.65 -62.67
N GLU A 678 -14.04 4.95 -63.71
CA GLU A 678 -12.65 4.56 -63.91
C GLU A 678 -11.92 5.41 -64.96
N ARG A 679 -10.61 5.61 -64.78
CA ARG A 679 -9.75 6.37 -65.70
C ARG A 679 -8.36 5.78 -65.82
N VAL A 680 -7.86 5.75 -67.06
CA VAL A 680 -6.52 5.23 -67.40
C VAL A 680 -5.53 6.40 -67.52
N TYR A 681 -4.39 6.29 -66.84
CA TYR A 681 -3.30 7.26 -66.87
C TYR A 681 -2.03 6.64 -67.47
N GLN A 682 -1.40 7.33 -68.41
CA GLN A 682 -0.12 6.92 -68.97
C GLN A 682 1.03 7.44 -68.10
N ILE A 683 1.93 6.55 -67.67
CA ILE A 683 3.09 6.84 -66.82
C ILE A 683 4.38 6.50 -67.57
N THR A 684 5.48 7.16 -67.23
CA THR A 684 6.83 6.90 -67.77
C THR A 684 7.84 6.88 -66.61
N PRO A 685 8.93 6.10 -66.66
CA PRO A 685 9.94 6.07 -65.61
C PRO A 685 10.53 7.46 -65.30
N ILE A 686 10.76 7.75 -64.02
CA ILE A 686 11.45 8.98 -63.58
C ILE A 686 12.95 8.75 -63.76
N GLU A 687 13.55 9.38 -64.77
CA GLU A 687 15.01 9.50 -64.83
C GLU A 687 15.51 10.30 -63.60
N PRO A 688 16.58 9.84 -62.93
CA PRO A 688 16.99 10.39 -61.64
C PRO A 688 17.51 11.82 -61.80
N VAL A 689 16.65 12.79 -61.48
CA VAL A 689 17.03 14.18 -61.28
C VAL A 689 17.49 14.35 -59.83
N LYS A 690 18.68 14.95 -59.66
CA LYS A 690 19.30 15.26 -58.37
C LYS A 690 18.29 16.00 -57.46
N LYS A 691 18.00 15.41 -56.29
CA LYS A 691 17.11 15.94 -55.24
C LYS A 691 17.62 17.26 -54.65
N PRO A 692 16.74 18.17 -54.21
CA PRO A 692 17.07 19.11 -53.14
C PRO A 692 17.13 18.33 -51.80
N LEU A 693 18.20 18.54 -51.03
CA LEU A 693 18.30 18.03 -49.67
C LEU A 693 17.27 18.72 -48.78
N VAL A 694 16.38 17.95 -48.16
CA VAL A 694 15.87 18.31 -46.84
C VAL A 694 17.04 18.11 -45.89
N THR A 695 17.66 19.20 -45.46
CA THR A 695 18.64 19.17 -44.39
C THR A 695 17.96 18.64 -43.14
N LYS A 696 18.39 17.46 -42.67
CA LYS A 696 18.47 17.19 -41.23
C LYS A 696 18.98 18.48 -40.56
N PRO A 697 18.52 18.87 -39.36
CA PRO A 697 19.41 19.58 -38.48
C PRO A 697 20.60 18.64 -38.28
N ASN A 698 21.66 18.85 -39.06
CA ASN A 698 22.95 18.33 -38.70
C ASN A 698 23.30 19.19 -37.50
N LEU A 699 23.41 18.53 -36.34
CA LEU A 699 24.16 19.12 -35.25
C LEU A 699 25.47 19.62 -35.86
N THR A 700 25.82 20.85 -35.53
CA THR A 700 27.12 21.38 -35.87
C THR A 700 28.19 20.40 -35.33
N PRO A 701 29.37 20.31 -35.97
CA PRO A 701 30.48 19.53 -35.40
C PRO A 701 30.77 19.88 -33.93
N GLU A 702 30.48 21.12 -33.53
CA GLU A 702 30.51 21.59 -32.15
C GLU A 702 29.50 20.86 -31.24
N GLU A 703 28.25 20.71 -31.67
CA GLU A 703 27.19 20.04 -30.92
C GLU A 703 27.39 18.51 -30.85
N GLU A 704 27.85 17.86 -31.93
CA GLU A 704 28.23 16.44 -31.88
C GLU A 704 29.41 16.21 -30.93
N LYS A 705 30.40 17.11 -30.96
CA LYS A 705 31.54 17.07 -30.05
C LYS A 705 31.10 17.27 -28.59
N GLN A 706 30.18 18.19 -28.33
CA GLN A 706 29.62 18.40 -26.97
C GLN A 706 28.88 17.15 -26.46
N VAL A 707 28.06 16.49 -27.28
CA VAL A 707 27.38 15.25 -26.88
C VAL A 707 28.39 14.14 -26.59
N GLN A 708 29.42 13.98 -27.42
CA GLN A 708 30.47 12.99 -27.20
C GLN A 708 31.31 13.30 -25.95
N GLU A 709 31.65 14.56 -25.71
CA GLU A 709 32.32 15.00 -24.48
C GLU A 709 31.48 14.68 -23.23
N ILE A 710 30.16 14.86 -23.28
CA ILE A 710 29.26 14.47 -22.19
C ILE A 710 29.28 12.95 -21.96
N ILE A 711 29.22 12.15 -23.03
CA ILE A 711 29.28 10.68 -22.95
C ILE A 711 30.59 10.24 -22.30
N ASP A 712 31.72 10.69 -22.84
CA ASP A 712 33.05 10.23 -22.42
C ASP A 712 33.39 10.71 -20.99
N LYS A 713 32.94 11.91 -20.61
CA LYS A 713 33.21 12.49 -19.29
C LYS A 713 32.24 12.00 -18.20
N LYS A 714 30.96 11.83 -18.53
CA LYS A 714 29.90 11.59 -17.52
C LYS A 714 29.36 10.16 -17.48
N GLN A 715 29.54 9.29 -18.47
CA GLN A 715 28.91 7.96 -18.45
C GLN A 715 29.46 7.04 -17.35
N GLY A 716 30.72 7.22 -16.96
CA GLY A 716 31.41 6.33 -16.01
C GLY A 716 31.84 5.00 -16.65
N LYS A 717 32.22 4.03 -15.82
CA LYS A 717 32.66 2.71 -16.31
C LYS A 717 31.48 1.91 -16.91
N PRO A 718 31.73 1.08 -17.94
CA PRO A 718 30.71 0.16 -18.44
C PRO A 718 30.15 -0.75 -17.33
N VAL A 719 28.86 -1.03 -17.40
CA VAL A 719 28.16 -1.92 -16.47
C VAL A 719 28.50 -3.37 -16.80
N ASP A 720 29.13 -4.07 -15.85
CA ASP A 720 29.31 -5.53 -15.89
C ASP A 720 28.43 -6.17 -14.82
N VAL A 721 27.31 -6.76 -15.26
CA VAL A 721 26.31 -7.38 -14.38
C VAL A 721 26.82 -8.64 -13.67
N ASN A 722 27.92 -9.23 -14.14
CA ASN A 722 28.54 -10.40 -13.52
C ASN A 722 29.54 -10.03 -12.43
N ASN A 723 29.92 -8.75 -12.34
CA ASN A 723 30.91 -8.24 -11.39
C ASN A 723 30.35 -7.08 -10.56
N LEU A 724 29.07 -7.19 -10.16
CA LEU A 724 28.44 -6.23 -9.25
C LEU A 724 28.82 -6.56 -7.81
N ASN A 725 29.41 -5.60 -7.11
CA ASN A 725 29.58 -5.71 -5.67
C ASN A 725 28.22 -5.47 -5.00
N ILE A 726 27.48 -6.55 -4.71
CA ILE A 726 26.23 -6.47 -3.94
C ILE A 726 26.60 -6.62 -2.46
N PRO A 727 26.41 -5.59 -1.62
CA PRO A 727 26.69 -5.71 -0.20
C PRO A 727 25.84 -6.81 0.40
N THR A 728 26.49 -7.81 0.99
CA THR A 728 25.81 -8.78 1.84
C THR A 728 25.50 -8.10 3.18
N LYS A 729 24.32 -8.37 3.71
CA LYS A 729 23.94 -7.88 5.03
C LYS A 729 24.71 -8.63 6.09
N SER A 730 25.20 -7.93 7.12
CA SER A 730 25.75 -8.56 8.31
C SER A 730 24.68 -9.41 9.00
N GLU A 731 24.99 -10.66 9.31
CA GLU A 731 24.12 -11.50 10.14
C GLU A 731 24.24 -11.05 11.60
N ASP A 732 23.15 -10.53 12.19
CA ASP A 732 23.07 -10.22 13.62
C ASP A 732 22.74 -11.47 14.44
N LEU A 733 23.51 -12.54 14.26
CA LEU A 733 23.40 -13.72 15.12
C LEU A 733 24.10 -13.44 16.46
N PRO A 734 23.55 -13.94 17.59
CA PRO A 734 24.20 -13.76 18.88
C PRO A 734 25.56 -14.44 18.88
N GLU A 735 26.56 -13.79 19.48
CA GLU A 735 27.83 -14.45 19.76
C GLU A 735 27.60 -15.58 20.77
N VAL A 736 27.91 -16.79 20.33
CA VAL A 736 27.86 -17.98 21.18
C VAL A 736 29.28 -18.46 21.47
N PRO A 737 29.54 -19.02 22.67
CA PRO A 737 30.81 -19.67 22.93
C PRO A 737 31.10 -20.73 21.87
N LYS A 738 32.33 -20.77 21.35
CA LYS A 738 32.72 -21.84 20.42
C LYS A 738 32.78 -23.15 21.20
N GLY A 739 31.82 -24.04 20.96
CA GLY A 739 31.86 -25.39 21.49
C GLY A 739 33.10 -26.12 20.99
N ARG A 740 33.88 -26.73 21.88
CA ARG A 740 34.98 -27.62 21.48
C ARG A 740 34.42 -29.02 21.27
N VAL A 741 34.56 -29.58 20.08
CA VAL A 741 34.23 -30.99 19.84
C VAL A 741 35.25 -31.86 20.56
N PRO A 742 34.82 -32.80 21.44
CA PRO A 742 35.74 -33.71 22.11
C PRO A 742 36.50 -34.60 21.13
N ALA A 743 37.74 -34.98 21.47
CA ALA A 743 38.63 -35.70 20.54
C ALA A 743 38.08 -37.09 20.18
N GLU A 744 37.40 -37.74 21.11
CA GLU A 744 36.70 -39.00 20.93
C GLU A 744 35.54 -38.88 19.93
N VAL A 745 34.80 -37.77 19.96
CA VAL A 745 33.72 -37.49 19.02
C VAL A 745 34.29 -37.23 17.62
N VAL A 746 35.36 -36.43 17.51
CA VAL A 746 36.07 -36.21 16.24
C VAL A 746 36.51 -37.54 15.62
N LYS A 747 37.06 -38.45 16.43
CA LYS A 747 37.48 -39.77 15.97
C LYS A 747 36.30 -40.61 15.47
N ASP A 748 35.20 -40.64 16.23
CA ASP A 748 33.99 -41.38 15.89
C ASP A 748 33.37 -40.89 14.56
N VAL A 749 33.10 -39.58 14.45
CA VAL A 749 32.45 -39.03 13.25
C VAL A 749 33.33 -39.16 12.00
N THR A 750 34.65 -39.01 12.14
CA THR A 750 35.60 -39.26 11.05
C THR A 750 35.56 -40.72 10.60
N ALA A 751 35.44 -41.66 11.54
CA ALA A 751 35.31 -43.08 11.22
C ALA A 751 33.99 -43.37 10.51
N ARG A 752 32.88 -42.75 10.94
CA ARG A 752 31.55 -42.89 10.32
C ARG A 752 31.54 -42.40 8.86
N VAL A 753 32.09 -41.22 8.57
CA VAL A 753 32.19 -40.70 7.19
C VAL A 753 33.00 -41.65 6.30
N LYS A 754 34.17 -42.10 6.77
CA LYS A 754 35.02 -43.06 6.03
C LYS A 754 34.36 -44.42 5.81
N ASN A 755 33.64 -44.91 6.83
CA ASN A 755 32.88 -46.14 6.70
C ASN A 755 31.74 -45.99 5.68
N TYR A 756 31.10 -44.83 5.64
CA TYR A 756 30.07 -44.56 4.65
C TYR A 756 30.63 -44.53 3.22
N ASP A 757 31.77 -43.84 3.02
CA ASP A 757 32.48 -43.85 1.74
C ASP A 757 32.82 -45.28 1.29
N LYS A 758 33.39 -46.08 2.20
CA LYS A 758 33.73 -47.48 1.94
C LYS A 758 32.51 -48.32 1.53
N LEU A 759 31.36 -48.13 2.20
CA LEU A 759 30.13 -48.86 1.88
C LEU A 759 29.58 -48.45 0.52
N ILE A 760 29.55 -47.16 0.21
CA ILE A 760 29.05 -46.63 -1.06
C ILE A 760 29.97 -47.00 -2.24
N ASN A 761 31.27 -47.14 -1.99
CA ASN A 761 32.24 -47.65 -2.97
C ASN A 761 32.21 -49.17 -3.15
N SER A 762 31.48 -49.91 -2.31
CA SER A 762 31.33 -51.35 -2.48
C SER A 762 30.44 -51.69 -3.69
N ASN A 763 30.67 -52.83 -4.33
CA ASN A 763 29.80 -53.33 -5.41
C ASN A 763 28.62 -54.17 -4.90
N LYS A 764 28.57 -54.48 -3.59
CA LYS A 764 27.49 -55.25 -2.99
C LYS A 764 26.22 -54.41 -2.81
N ASP A 765 25.08 -55.07 -2.76
CA ASP A 765 23.83 -54.46 -2.31
C ASP A 765 23.91 -54.24 -0.79
N LEU A 766 23.49 -53.07 -0.34
CA LEU A 766 23.54 -52.65 1.07
C LEU A 766 22.26 -53.11 1.80
N THR A 767 22.39 -53.44 3.08
CA THR A 767 21.26 -53.71 3.99
C THR A 767 21.18 -52.65 5.09
N ALA A 768 20.09 -52.61 5.86
CA ALA A 768 20.06 -51.78 7.07
C ALA A 768 21.21 -52.11 8.04
N ASP A 769 21.55 -53.39 8.16
CA ASP A 769 22.66 -53.87 9.00
C ASP A 769 24.03 -53.36 8.53
N ASP A 770 24.24 -53.19 7.22
CA ASP A 770 25.46 -52.59 6.68
C ASP A 770 25.57 -51.10 7.02
N LEU A 771 24.44 -50.40 7.14
CA LEU A 771 24.37 -48.95 7.37
C LEU A 771 24.30 -48.58 8.86
N LYS A 772 24.06 -49.54 9.76
CA LYS A 772 23.77 -49.26 11.18
C LYS A 772 24.87 -48.51 11.91
N ASP A 773 26.14 -48.76 11.60
CA ASP A 773 27.25 -48.07 12.28
C ASP A 773 27.40 -46.62 11.78
N VAL A 774 27.00 -46.35 10.54
CA VAL A 774 27.01 -45.00 9.96
C VAL A 774 25.79 -44.20 10.44
N PHE A 775 24.60 -44.81 10.44
CA PHE A 775 23.33 -44.19 10.79
C PHE A 775 22.77 -44.73 12.11
N LYS A 776 23.63 -44.82 13.12
CA LYS A 776 23.33 -45.47 14.41
C LYS A 776 22.05 -44.95 15.05
N GLU A 777 21.87 -43.64 15.07
CA GLU A 777 20.72 -42.97 15.68
C GLU A 777 19.42 -43.28 14.93
N VAL A 778 19.49 -43.41 13.59
CA VAL A 778 18.34 -43.80 12.76
C VAL A 778 18.02 -45.27 12.95
N TYR A 779 19.03 -46.14 13.00
CA TYR A 779 18.84 -47.58 13.19
C TYR A 779 18.19 -47.90 14.54
N GLU A 780 18.64 -47.24 15.61
CA GLU A 780 18.07 -47.42 16.96
C GLU A 780 16.61 -46.94 17.06
N LYS A 781 16.26 -45.85 16.35
CA LYS A 781 14.93 -45.24 16.41
C LYS A 781 13.93 -45.85 15.42
N ASN A 782 14.39 -46.18 14.21
CA ASN A 782 13.56 -46.62 13.10
C ASN A 782 14.38 -47.46 12.08
N PRO A 783 14.63 -48.75 12.37
CA PRO A 783 15.40 -49.61 11.48
C PRO A 783 14.71 -49.85 10.12
N ASP A 784 13.37 -49.81 10.08
CA ASP A 784 12.61 -49.95 8.84
C ASP A 784 12.89 -48.80 7.86
N LEU A 785 13.04 -47.57 8.36
CA LEU A 785 13.42 -46.42 7.53
C LEU A 785 14.81 -46.63 6.90
N LEU A 786 15.74 -47.22 7.64
CA LEU A 786 17.08 -47.50 7.14
C LEU A 786 17.08 -48.64 6.11
N GLU A 787 16.20 -49.62 6.27
CA GLU A 787 16.00 -50.70 5.29
C GLU A 787 15.43 -50.15 3.96
N VAL A 788 14.45 -49.25 4.02
CA VAL A 788 13.94 -48.58 2.81
C VAL A 788 15.03 -47.72 2.16
N PHE A 789 15.84 -47.04 2.96
CA PHE A 789 16.96 -46.26 2.46
C PHE A 789 18.05 -47.13 1.80
N ALA A 790 18.36 -48.29 2.37
CA ALA A 790 19.28 -49.27 1.76
C ALA A 790 18.76 -49.74 0.39
N LYS A 791 17.45 -50.05 0.29
CA LYS A 791 16.80 -50.38 -0.99
C LYS A 791 16.87 -49.23 -1.99
N TYR A 792 16.76 -47.98 -1.54
CA TYR A 792 16.97 -46.81 -2.40
C TYR A 792 18.41 -46.76 -2.92
N LEU A 793 19.42 -46.91 -2.06
CA LEU A 793 20.85 -46.93 -2.45
C LEU A 793 21.22 -48.09 -3.39
N ASN A 794 20.41 -49.15 -3.39
CA ASN A 794 20.52 -50.29 -4.31
C ASN A 794 19.72 -50.12 -5.60
N GLY A 795 19.04 -48.99 -5.80
CA GLY A 795 18.19 -48.76 -6.97
C GLY A 795 17.02 -49.75 -7.08
N GLN A 796 16.52 -50.26 -5.94
CA GLN A 796 15.46 -51.27 -5.89
C GLN A 796 14.06 -50.67 -5.68
N ILE A 797 13.98 -49.41 -5.25
CA ILE A 797 12.72 -48.68 -5.08
C ILE A 797 12.74 -47.39 -5.88
N SER A 798 11.58 -47.07 -6.46
CA SER A 798 11.33 -45.79 -7.13
C SER A 798 10.33 -44.98 -6.31
N MET A 799 10.43 -43.66 -6.36
CA MET A 799 9.46 -42.78 -5.74
C MET A 799 8.18 -42.72 -6.59
N PRO A 800 7.00 -42.47 -5.98
CA PRO A 800 5.76 -42.28 -6.72
C PRO A 800 5.91 -41.28 -7.87
N GLY A 801 5.56 -41.70 -9.09
CA GLY A 801 5.61 -40.85 -10.28
C GLY A 801 7.01 -40.65 -10.91
N ARG A 802 8.04 -41.39 -10.48
CA ARG A 802 9.39 -41.31 -11.06
C ARG A 802 9.91 -42.66 -11.56
N PRO A 803 10.77 -42.66 -12.60
CA PRO A 803 11.45 -43.87 -13.02
C PRO A 803 12.45 -44.33 -11.96
N LEU A 804 12.69 -45.64 -11.93
CA LEU A 804 13.74 -46.24 -11.11
C LEU A 804 15.12 -45.70 -11.53
N ILE A 805 15.88 -45.18 -10.56
CA ILE A 805 17.25 -44.69 -10.80
C ILE A 805 18.22 -45.85 -10.54
N PRO A 806 19.14 -46.17 -11.48
CA PRO A 806 20.13 -47.23 -11.27
C PRO A 806 21.02 -46.97 -10.05
N LYS A 807 21.44 -48.05 -9.37
CA LYS A 807 22.28 -47.97 -8.17
C LYS A 807 23.57 -47.18 -8.38
N GLU A 808 24.17 -47.28 -9.57
CA GLU A 808 25.41 -46.60 -9.92
C GLU A 808 25.22 -45.08 -9.90
N GLN A 809 24.09 -44.60 -10.40
CA GLN A 809 23.79 -43.17 -10.46
C GLN A 809 23.45 -42.62 -9.07
N ILE A 810 22.68 -43.35 -8.25
CA ILE A 810 22.39 -42.96 -6.87
C ILE A 810 23.70 -42.90 -6.06
N ARG A 811 24.52 -43.95 -6.12
CA ARG A 811 25.79 -44.01 -5.39
C ARG A 811 26.77 -42.94 -5.87
N GLN A 812 26.81 -42.57 -7.15
CA GLN A 812 27.63 -41.46 -7.63
C GLN A 812 27.23 -40.11 -6.99
N ILE A 813 25.94 -39.84 -6.83
CA ILE A 813 25.46 -38.64 -6.14
C ILE A 813 25.91 -38.66 -4.67
N VAL A 814 25.75 -39.80 -4.00
CA VAL A 814 26.16 -39.96 -2.60
C VAL A 814 27.68 -39.77 -2.43
N LYS A 815 28.50 -40.33 -3.32
CA LYS A 815 29.97 -40.14 -3.31
C LYS A 815 30.35 -38.67 -3.38
N ALA A 816 29.71 -37.91 -4.27
CA ALA A 816 29.97 -36.48 -4.39
C ALA A 816 29.63 -35.72 -3.10
N GLN A 817 28.55 -36.10 -2.41
CA GLN A 817 28.15 -35.52 -1.12
C GLN A 817 29.12 -35.89 0.01
N ILE A 818 29.58 -37.14 0.07
CA ILE A 818 30.57 -37.58 1.07
C ILE A 818 31.88 -36.84 0.86
N ALA A 819 32.38 -36.76 -0.38
CA ALA A 819 33.61 -36.03 -0.69
C ALA A 819 33.51 -34.54 -0.34
N ALA A 820 32.36 -33.91 -0.61
CA ALA A 820 32.11 -32.53 -0.22
C ALA A 820 32.15 -32.35 1.32
N ALA A 821 31.54 -33.27 2.06
CA ALA A 821 31.57 -33.25 3.52
C ALA A 821 32.98 -33.46 4.07
N GLU A 822 33.76 -34.39 3.53
CA GLU A 822 35.16 -34.62 3.92
C GLU A 822 36.04 -33.37 3.75
N ASN A 823 35.86 -32.64 2.64
CA ASN A 823 36.61 -31.42 2.34
C ASN A 823 36.40 -30.30 3.36
N ILE A 824 35.19 -30.19 3.93
CA ILE A 824 34.86 -29.16 4.92
C ILE A 824 34.92 -29.66 6.37
N MET A 825 35.01 -30.98 6.60
CA MET A 825 34.86 -31.61 7.91
C MET A 825 35.78 -31.02 8.98
N GLN A 826 37.05 -30.77 8.67
CA GLN A 826 37.98 -30.21 9.67
C GLN A 826 37.63 -28.76 10.06
N GLN A 827 37.22 -27.94 9.09
CA GLN A 827 36.77 -26.57 9.34
C GLN A 827 35.51 -26.57 10.20
N GLU A 828 34.57 -27.46 9.90
CA GLU A 828 33.31 -27.63 10.62
C GLU A 828 33.53 -28.07 12.07
N LEU A 829 34.40 -29.07 12.29
CA LEU A 829 34.77 -29.54 13.63
C LEU A 829 35.48 -28.46 14.45
N GLN A 830 36.36 -27.67 13.83
CA GLN A 830 36.99 -26.51 14.48
C GLN A 830 35.98 -25.41 14.83
N ALA A 831 34.89 -25.32 14.07
CA ALA A 831 33.76 -24.43 14.35
C ALA A 831 32.79 -24.99 15.40
N GLY A 832 33.05 -26.19 15.96
CA GLY A 832 32.20 -26.81 16.97
C GLY A 832 31.03 -27.63 16.42
N ARG A 833 31.01 -27.89 15.12
CA ARG A 833 29.94 -28.62 14.42
C ARG A 833 30.38 -30.04 14.05
N ILE A 834 29.47 -30.99 14.15
CA ILE A 834 29.68 -32.40 13.81
C ILE A 834 28.79 -32.81 12.63
N PRO A 835 29.21 -33.77 11.80
CA PRO A 835 28.34 -34.30 10.76
C PRO A 835 27.16 -35.05 11.38
N VAL A 836 25.96 -34.76 10.88
CA VAL A 836 24.69 -35.36 11.26
C VAL A 836 24.28 -36.34 10.17
N PHE A 837 24.07 -37.59 10.58
CA PHE A 837 23.69 -38.69 9.69
C PHE A 837 22.19 -38.98 9.86
N GLU A 838 21.37 -38.26 9.11
CA GLU A 838 19.92 -38.45 9.08
C GLU A 838 19.46 -39.05 7.76
N VAL A 839 18.35 -39.78 7.79
CA VAL A 839 17.65 -40.27 6.60
C VAL A 839 16.33 -39.53 6.51
N THR A 840 16.22 -38.61 5.56
CA THR A 840 14.96 -37.91 5.29
C THR A 840 14.48 -38.23 3.87
N GLY A 841 13.26 -38.74 3.75
CA GLY A 841 12.62 -39.00 2.46
C GLY A 841 11.64 -37.89 2.11
N ASN A 842 11.65 -37.43 0.87
CA ASN A 842 10.63 -36.54 0.32
C ASN A 842 10.19 -37.03 -1.07
N THR A 843 9.25 -36.33 -1.69
CA THR A 843 8.74 -36.65 -3.04
C THR A 843 9.80 -36.58 -4.15
N PHE A 844 10.98 -36.01 -3.87
CA PHE A 844 12.11 -35.89 -4.79
C PHE A 844 13.21 -36.95 -4.58
N GLY A 845 13.16 -37.72 -3.49
CA GLY A 845 14.15 -38.75 -3.17
C GLY A 845 14.46 -38.83 -1.68
N TYR A 846 15.47 -39.63 -1.32
CA TYR A 846 16.09 -39.53 -0.01
C TYR A 846 17.18 -38.46 -0.05
N ASP A 847 17.20 -37.58 0.94
CA ASP A 847 18.31 -36.68 1.19
C ASP A 847 19.50 -37.51 1.67
N VAL A 848 20.58 -37.47 0.89
CA VAL A 848 21.83 -38.20 1.14
C VAL A 848 22.98 -37.28 1.52
N THR A 849 22.68 -35.99 1.76
CA THR A 849 23.67 -35.00 2.14
C THR A 849 24.03 -35.13 3.61
N ILE A 850 25.33 -35.18 3.90
CA ILE A 850 25.86 -35.07 5.27
C ILE A 850 25.78 -33.60 5.67
N LYS A 851 24.92 -33.30 6.66
CA LYS A 851 24.75 -31.94 7.21
C LYS A 851 25.68 -31.77 8.40
N PHE A 852 26.05 -30.54 8.75
CA PHE A 852 26.83 -30.25 9.95
C PHE A 852 25.98 -29.43 10.93
N ASP A 853 25.90 -29.89 12.18
CA ASP A 853 25.18 -29.20 13.25
C ASP A 853 26.00 -29.18 14.53
N TYR A 854 25.62 -28.32 15.47
CA TYR A 854 26.26 -28.23 16.77
C TYR A 854 25.84 -29.42 17.65
N MET A 855 26.78 -29.92 18.44
CA MET A 855 26.53 -31.02 19.38
C MET A 855 25.55 -30.65 20.51
N ASP A 856 25.41 -29.35 20.78
CA ASP A 856 24.55 -28.79 21.84
C ASP A 856 23.94 -27.46 21.36
N ASP A 857 22.65 -27.29 21.61
CA ASP A 857 21.86 -26.10 21.27
C ASP A 857 22.49 -24.80 21.80
N LYS A 858 23.24 -24.83 22.92
CA LYS A 858 23.90 -23.63 23.48
C LYS A 858 25.02 -23.06 22.61
N TYR A 859 25.58 -23.88 21.73
CA TYR A 859 26.60 -23.47 20.77
C TYR A 859 26.02 -23.15 19.40
N ASN A 860 24.72 -23.40 19.19
CA ASN A 860 24.06 -23.08 17.94
C ASN A 860 23.53 -21.63 18.00
N PRO A 861 24.14 -20.68 17.28
CA PRO A 861 23.76 -19.28 17.34
C PRO A 861 22.33 -19.03 16.83
N VAL A 862 21.83 -19.87 15.90
CA VAL A 862 20.46 -19.79 15.40
C VAL A 862 19.47 -20.22 16.47
N VAL A 863 19.75 -21.31 17.18
CA VAL A 863 18.91 -21.78 18.29
C VAL A 863 18.90 -20.75 19.42
N GLN A 864 20.06 -20.20 19.79
CA GLN A 864 20.13 -19.15 20.80
C GLN A 864 19.40 -17.87 20.37
N SER A 865 19.47 -17.50 19.08
CA SER A 865 18.68 -16.40 18.52
C SER A 865 17.17 -16.67 18.66
N ASN A 866 16.70 -17.87 18.34
CA ASN A 866 15.28 -18.24 18.49
C ASN A 866 14.82 -18.21 19.95
N ILE A 867 15.62 -18.72 20.88
CA ILE A 867 15.33 -18.65 22.33
C ILE A 867 15.24 -17.19 22.76
N GLN A 868 16.18 -16.34 22.35
CA GLN A 868 16.16 -14.92 22.70
C GLN A 868 14.93 -14.21 22.10
N ASN A 869 14.57 -14.52 20.86
CA ASN A 869 13.36 -13.98 20.22
C ASN A 869 12.08 -14.42 20.94
N ASN A 870 12.01 -15.68 21.40
CA ASN A 870 10.90 -16.17 22.21
C ASN A 870 10.82 -15.46 23.58
N LYS A 871 11.97 -15.15 24.20
CA LYS A 871 12.03 -14.39 25.46
C LYS A 871 11.68 -12.91 25.29
N ASN A 872 11.92 -12.32 24.12
CA ASN A 872 11.61 -10.91 23.87
C ASN A 872 10.10 -10.62 23.79
N ARG A 873 9.26 -11.65 23.66
CA ARG A 873 7.79 -11.50 23.63
C ARG A 873 7.23 -11.19 25.01
N VAL A 874 6.14 -10.43 25.04
CA VAL A 874 5.37 -10.16 26.26
C VAL A 874 4.82 -11.48 26.81
N LEU A 875 4.22 -12.30 25.96
CA LEU A 875 3.84 -13.70 26.26
C LEU A 875 4.93 -14.68 25.80
N GLY A 876 6.18 -14.42 26.22
CA GLY A 876 7.37 -15.20 25.86
C GLY A 876 7.58 -16.49 26.65
N ASN A 877 8.57 -17.30 26.23
CA ASN A 877 9.01 -18.56 26.84
C ASN A 877 10.52 -18.78 26.60
N ASP A 878 11.14 -19.78 27.23
CA ASP A 878 12.56 -20.14 27.02
C ASP A 878 12.79 -21.32 26.06
N GLY A 879 11.74 -21.80 25.40
CA GLY A 879 11.82 -22.86 24.41
C GLY A 879 12.55 -22.44 23.13
N LYS A 880 13.12 -23.43 22.44
CA LYS A 880 13.86 -23.23 21.18
C LYS A 880 13.00 -23.14 19.91
N TYR A 881 11.73 -23.50 20.02
CA TYR A 881 10.80 -23.52 18.88
C TYR A 881 9.84 -22.34 18.94
N ASN A 882 9.55 -21.74 17.78
CA ASN A 882 8.48 -20.75 17.64
C ASN A 882 7.10 -21.42 17.75
N ARG A 883 6.04 -20.63 17.91
CA ARG A 883 4.67 -21.14 17.87
C ARG A 883 4.39 -21.82 16.52
N GLN A 884 3.69 -22.95 16.59
CA GLN A 884 3.21 -23.66 15.41
C GLN A 884 2.03 -22.91 14.78
N PRO A 885 1.77 -23.08 13.47
CA PRO A 885 0.71 -22.35 12.77
C PRO A 885 -0.69 -22.42 13.42
N SER A 886 -1.06 -23.56 14.01
CA SER A 886 -2.32 -23.69 14.77
C SER A 886 -2.31 -22.86 16.04
N GLY A 887 -1.24 -22.93 16.84
CA GLY A 887 -1.10 -22.13 18.05
C GLY A 887 -1.10 -20.62 17.79
N ILE A 888 -0.58 -20.17 16.63
CA ILE A 888 -0.69 -18.76 16.22
C ILE A 888 -2.16 -18.40 15.95
N LEU A 889 -2.87 -19.22 15.18
CA LEU A 889 -4.29 -19.00 14.85
C LEU A 889 -5.16 -18.99 16.11
N ASP A 890 -4.97 -19.95 17.00
CA ASP A 890 -5.75 -20.11 18.23
C ASP A 890 -5.34 -19.10 19.32
N GLY A 891 -4.20 -18.43 19.15
CA GLY A 891 -3.66 -17.49 20.13
C GLY A 891 -3.14 -18.20 21.38
N ASP A 892 -2.59 -19.41 21.20
CA ASP A 892 -1.95 -20.17 22.25
C ASP A 892 -0.48 -19.77 22.39
N TYR A 893 0.00 -19.68 23.63
CA TYR A 893 1.37 -19.30 23.95
C TYR A 893 1.99 -20.36 24.86
N ILE A 894 3.16 -20.86 24.49
CA ILE A 894 3.89 -21.87 25.28
C ILE A 894 4.20 -21.27 26.67
N GLY A 895 3.89 -22.01 27.74
CA GLY A 895 4.04 -21.54 29.12
C GLY A 895 2.85 -20.76 29.67
N TRP A 896 1.79 -20.55 28.88
CA TRP A 896 0.62 -19.76 29.29
C TRP A 896 -0.69 -20.54 29.09
N LYS A 897 -1.60 -20.44 30.08
CA LYS A 897 -2.99 -20.88 29.99
C LYS A 897 -3.89 -19.71 29.59
N LYS A 898 -4.76 -19.94 28.62
CA LYS A 898 -5.73 -18.98 28.07
C LYS A 898 -7.13 -19.21 28.66
N PHE A 899 -7.79 -18.17 29.12
CA PHE A 899 -9.15 -18.21 29.67
C PHE A 899 -10.02 -17.14 29.02
N ASP A 900 -11.19 -17.51 28.49
CA ASP A 900 -12.20 -16.52 28.06
C ASP A 900 -12.85 -15.91 29.31
N ILE A 901 -12.64 -14.61 29.52
CA ILE A 901 -13.23 -13.87 30.64
C ILE A 901 -14.22 -12.81 30.16
N SER A 902 -14.61 -12.85 28.89
CA SER A 902 -15.46 -11.85 28.24
C SER A 902 -16.80 -11.67 28.96
N GLY A 903 -17.35 -12.72 29.59
CA GLY A 903 -18.60 -12.65 30.36
C GLY A 903 -18.54 -11.75 31.60
N SER A 904 -17.33 -11.35 32.03
CA SER A 904 -17.13 -10.41 33.15
C SER A 904 -17.21 -8.93 32.73
N TYR A 905 -17.36 -8.64 31.43
CA TYR A 905 -17.35 -7.29 30.88
C TYR A 905 -18.72 -6.93 30.33
N LYS A 906 -19.42 -6.00 30.99
CA LYS A 906 -20.78 -5.57 30.64
C LYS A 906 -20.88 -4.90 29.26
N GLU A 907 -19.77 -4.37 28.75
CA GLU A 907 -19.70 -3.73 27.43
C GLU A 907 -19.78 -4.74 26.27
N LEU A 908 -19.47 -6.01 26.54
CA LEU A 908 -19.40 -7.07 25.54
C LEU A 908 -20.70 -7.87 25.45
N THR A 909 -20.97 -8.45 24.28
CA THR A 909 -22.12 -9.33 24.08
C THR A 909 -22.02 -10.55 25.03
N PRO A 910 -23.07 -10.79 25.85
CA PRO A 910 -23.14 -11.95 26.74
C PRO A 910 -22.99 -13.26 25.97
N GLU A 911 -22.38 -14.26 26.58
CA GLU A 911 -22.11 -15.55 25.93
C GLU A 911 -23.38 -16.20 25.35
N SER A 912 -24.51 -16.07 26.04
CA SER A 912 -25.81 -16.58 25.62
C SER A 912 -26.36 -15.93 24.33
N GLN A 913 -25.80 -14.81 23.89
CA GLN A 913 -26.21 -14.11 22.66
C GLN A 913 -25.19 -14.22 21.51
N ARG A 914 -24.02 -14.81 21.75
CA ARG A 914 -22.97 -14.97 20.72
C ARG A 914 -23.41 -15.92 19.62
N GLY A 915 -23.01 -15.62 18.39
CA GLY A 915 -23.40 -16.38 17.19
C GLY A 915 -24.90 -16.35 16.84
N LYS A 916 -25.73 -15.65 17.61
CA LYS A 916 -27.15 -15.46 17.29
C LYS A 916 -27.32 -14.31 16.30
N THR A 917 -28.34 -14.41 15.47
CA THR A 917 -28.76 -13.35 14.56
C THR A 917 -30.17 -12.91 14.90
N GLN A 918 -30.47 -11.64 14.64
CA GLN A 918 -31.82 -11.11 14.68
C GLN A 918 -32.15 -10.47 13.34
N ILE A 919 -33.42 -10.39 13.00
CA ILE A 919 -33.86 -9.57 11.87
C ILE A 919 -33.87 -8.13 12.35
N ASP A 920 -33.07 -7.28 11.72
CA ASP A 920 -33.19 -5.85 11.91
C ASP A 920 -34.58 -5.43 11.44
N PRO A 921 -35.47 -4.96 12.34
CA PRO A 921 -36.84 -4.65 12.00
C PRO A 921 -36.95 -3.44 11.04
N LYS A 922 -35.88 -2.66 10.86
CA LYS A 922 -35.84 -1.51 9.92
C LYS A 922 -35.42 -1.92 8.52
N THR A 923 -34.45 -2.82 8.40
CA THR A 923 -33.86 -3.20 7.09
C THR A 923 -34.34 -4.57 6.59
N GLY A 924 -34.99 -5.36 7.44
CA GLY A 924 -35.37 -6.75 7.15
C GLY A 924 -34.17 -7.70 7.02
N GLN A 925 -32.94 -7.22 7.24
CA GLN A 925 -31.73 -8.02 7.08
C GLN A 925 -31.40 -8.79 8.36
N LYS A 926 -30.82 -9.97 8.22
CA LYS A 926 -30.22 -10.70 9.34
C LYS A 926 -28.98 -9.96 9.81
N VAL A 927 -29.00 -9.43 11.03
CA VAL A 927 -27.86 -8.81 11.69
C VAL A 927 -27.38 -9.71 12.83
N SER A 928 -26.06 -9.80 13.01
CA SER A 928 -25.46 -10.53 14.12
C SER A 928 -25.67 -9.78 15.44
N LEU A 929 -26.08 -10.51 16.48
CA LEU A 929 -26.08 -9.99 17.87
C LEU A 929 -24.69 -10.02 18.50
N ASP A 930 -23.78 -10.78 17.91
CA ASP A 930 -22.39 -10.82 18.33
C ASP A 930 -21.70 -9.51 17.95
N ASP A 931 -20.99 -8.90 18.91
CA ASP A 931 -20.14 -7.76 18.64
C ASP A 931 -18.77 -8.17 18.06
N GLY A 932 -18.41 -9.46 18.08
CA GLY A 932 -17.12 -9.91 17.57
C GLY A 932 -15.93 -9.48 18.45
N LEU A 933 -16.18 -9.09 19.70
CA LEU A 933 -15.15 -8.74 20.68
C LEU A 933 -15.01 -9.81 21.76
N ARG A 934 -13.79 -10.20 22.12
CA ARG A 934 -13.51 -11.16 23.20
C ARG A 934 -12.34 -10.70 24.05
N ILE A 935 -12.40 -10.92 25.36
CA ILE A 935 -11.29 -10.67 26.27
C ILE A 935 -10.79 -12.00 26.82
N TYR A 936 -9.52 -12.29 26.57
CA TYR A 936 -8.83 -13.46 27.09
C TYR A 936 -7.82 -13.06 28.16
N GLN A 937 -7.78 -13.83 29.25
CA GLN A 937 -6.72 -13.75 30.24
C GLN A 937 -5.70 -14.85 30.01
N TYR A 938 -4.43 -14.48 30.01
CA TYR A 938 -3.28 -15.38 29.93
C TYR A 938 -2.61 -15.44 31.30
N SER A 939 -2.52 -16.62 31.89
CA SER A 939 -1.83 -16.86 33.17
C SER A 939 -0.72 -17.89 32.99
N PRO A 940 0.43 -17.80 33.69
CA PRO A 940 1.47 -18.82 33.62
C PRO A 940 0.94 -20.22 33.91
N ASP A 941 1.40 -21.22 33.15
CA ASP A 941 0.98 -22.62 33.32
C ASP A 941 1.76 -23.37 34.41
N GLY A 942 2.88 -22.80 34.87
CA GLY A 942 3.79 -23.31 35.89
C GLY A 942 4.82 -24.33 35.41
N LYS A 943 4.85 -24.65 34.10
CA LYS A 943 5.73 -25.68 33.51
C LYS A 943 7.01 -25.09 32.92
N ASP A 944 6.93 -23.87 32.40
CA ASP A 944 8.06 -23.15 31.81
C ASP A 944 8.73 -22.26 32.86
N ASN A 945 10.05 -22.38 32.99
CA ASN A 945 10.82 -21.69 34.04
C ASN A 945 10.88 -20.18 33.84
N TYR A 946 10.74 -19.71 32.61
CA TYR A 946 10.80 -18.29 32.24
C TYR A 946 9.47 -17.56 32.52
N THR A 947 8.35 -18.27 32.45
CA THR A 947 6.99 -17.70 32.58
C THR A 947 6.42 -17.82 33.99
N LYS A 948 6.85 -18.78 34.81
CA LYS A 948 6.23 -19.11 36.11
C LYS A 948 6.04 -17.93 37.08
N ASP A 949 6.94 -16.94 37.04
CA ASP A 949 6.92 -15.77 37.94
C ASP A 949 6.31 -14.50 37.29
N LYS A 950 5.76 -14.61 36.07
CA LYS A 950 5.19 -13.47 35.34
C LYS A 950 3.72 -13.22 35.74
N PRO A 951 3.27 -11.95 35.78
CA PRO A 951 1.87 -11.64 36.08
C PRO A 951 0.95 -12.01 34.91
N SER A 952 -0.31 -12.34 35.23
CA SER A 952 -1.34 -12.55 34.22
C SER A 952 -1.53 -11.31 33.34
N GLN A 953 -1.83 -11.53 32.06
CA GLN A 953 -2.03 -10.48 31.07
C GLN A 953 -3.41 -10.63 30.40
N LYS A 954 -3.98 -9.54 29.90
CA LYS A 954 -5.30 -9.55 29.24
C LYS A 954 -5.19 -9.07 27.79
N MET A 955 -5.85 -9.79 26.89
CA MET A 955 -5.91 -9.49 25.47
C MET A 955 -7.34 -9.27 25.00
N LEU A 956 -7.60 -8.14 24.36
CA LEU A 956 -8.82 -7.93 23.58
C LEU A 956 -8.61 -8.45 22.15
N VAL A 957 -9.46 -9.38 21.73
CA VAL A 957 -9.54 -9.91 20.36
C VAL A 957 -10.72 -9.25 19.66
N VAL A 958 -10.48 -8.75 18.45
CA VAL A 958 -11.42 -8.01 17.63
C VAL A 958 -11.57 -8.71 16.29
N ASP A 959 -12.79 -9.07 15.90
CA ASP A 959 -13.09 -9.53 14.54
C ASP A 959 -13.34 -8.32 13.62
N ALA A 960 -12.38 -7.99 12.76
CA ALA A 960 -12.49 -6.88 11.80
C ALA A 960 -13.57 -7.09 10.72
N SER A 961 -14.17 -8.28 10.63
CA SER A 961 -15.34 -8.47 9.77
C SER A 961 -16.66 -8.02 10.43
N ASN A 962 -16.63 -7.71 11.73
CA ASN A 962 -17.81 -7.34 12.50
C ASN A 962 -17.85 -5.83 12.81
N LYS A 963 -18.71 -5.10 12.10
CA LYS A 963 -18.87 -3.65 12.26
C LYS A 963 -19.30 -3.24 13.68
N ASN A 964 -20.11 -4.05 14.37
CA ASN A 964 -20.58 -3.74 15.72
C ASN A 964 -19.44 -3.72 16.75
N GLY A 965 -18.41 -4.56 16.55
CA GLY A 965 -17.22 -4.59 17.41
C GLY A 965 -16.30 -3.41 17.17
N TYR A 966 -16.18 -2.99 15.91
CA TYR A 966 -15.36 -1.84 15.53
C TYR A 966 -15.75 -0.55 16.25
N ASP A 967 -17.05 -0.28 16.38
CA ASP A 967 -17.55 0.93 17.04
C ASP A 967 -17.34 0.90 18.56
N LYS A 968 -17.31 -0.31 19.16
CA LYS A 968 -17.10 -0.52 20.61
C LYS A 968 -15.62 -0.67 20.98
N PHE A 969 -14.75 -0.97 20.03
CA PHE A 969 -13.36 -1.35 20.23
C PHE A 969 -12.58 -0.36 21.13
N LEU A 970 -12.56 0.91 20.74
CA LEU A 970 -11.84 1.95 21.50
C LEU A 970 -12.53 2.26 22.84
N GLN A 971 -13.84 2.09 22.92
CA GLN A 971 -14.58 2.28 24.17
C GLN A 971 -14.17 1.25 25.23
N VAL A 972 -14.07 -0.03 24.85
CA VAL A 972 -13.67 -1.11 25.74
C VAL A 972 -12.25 -0.87 26.27
N LEU A 973 -11.30 -0.52 25.40
CA LEU A 973 -9.92 -0.27 25.80
C LEU A 973 -9.75 0.97 26.70
N LYS A 974 -10.56 2.02 26.48
CA LYS A 974 -10.55 3.22 27.34
C LYS A 974 -11.16 2.95 28.71
N ALA A 975 -12.18 2.09 28.79
CA ALA A 975 -12.83 1.72 30.05
C ALA A 975 -12.00 0.76 30.90
N HIS A 976 -11.19 -0.10 30.25
CA HIS A 976 -10.43 -1.17 30.90
C HIS A 976 -8.93 -1.05 30.59
N PRO A 977 -8.20 -0.11 31.23
CA PRO A 977 -6.78 0.13 30.95
C PRO A 977 -5.86 -1.03 31.36
N ASP A 978 -6.37 -2.00 32.12
CA ASP A 978 -5.69 -3.26 32.46
C ASP A 978 -5.60 -4.24 31.26
N ILE A 979 -6.34 -3.97 30.18
CA ILE A 979 -6.17 -4.67 28.91
C ILE A 979 -4.97 -4.05 28.16
N THR A 980 -3.84 -4.74 28.23
CA THR A 980 -2.56 -4.27 27.68
C THR A 980 -2.24 -4.85 26.30
N MET A 981 -3.04 -5.80 25.81
CA MET A 981 -2.80 -6.48 24.54
C MET A 981 -4.03 -6.44 23.64
N VAL A 982 -3.81 -6.26 22.34
CA VAL A 982 -4.87 -6.25 21.32
C VAL A 982 -4.50 -7.24 20.22
N ARG A 983 -5.50 -7.98 19.75
CA ARG A 983 -5.43 -8.80 18.54
C ARG A 983 -6.59 -8.44 17.62
N VAL A 984 -6.30 -8.21 16.35
CA VAL A 984 -7.31 -7.90 15.32
C VAL A 984 -7.25 -8.98 14.25
N ASP A 985 -8.34 -9.72 14.11
CA ASP A 985 -8.51 -10.83 13.17
C ASP A 985 -9.24 -10.41 11.90
N LYS A 986 -8.98 -11.11 10.79
CA LYS A 986 -9.67 -10.96 9.49
C LYS A 986 -9.57 -9.57 8.86
N ILE A 987 -8.42 -8.91 9.00
CA ILE A 987 -8.19 -7.57 8.43
C ILE A 987 -8.28 -7.62 6.90
N GLY A 988 -9.07 -6.72 6.31
CA GLY A 988 -9.31 -6.65 4.87
C GLY A 988 -10.30 -7.69 4.31
N TYR A 989 -11.02 -8.43 5.16
CA TYR A 989 -12.07 -9.35 4.70
C TYR A 989 -13.34 -8.62 4.21
N SER A 990 -13.79 -7.59 4.93
CA SER A 990 -15.02 -6.83 4.59
C SER A 990 -14.92 -5.32 4.82
N ASP A 991 -13.86 -4.83 5.46
CA ASP A 991 -13.65 -3.40 5.74
C ASP A 991 -12.57 -2.81 4.83
N LYS A 992 -12.68 -1.50 4.55
CA LYS A 992 -11.61 -0.74 3.91
C LYS A 992 -10.56 -0.47 4.97
N ASN A 993 -9.33 -0.95 4.78
CA ASN A 993 -8.23 -0.87 5.77
C ASN A 993 -7.96 0.53 6.37
N GLU A 994 -8.46 1.59 5.74
CA GLU A 994 -8.45 2.96 6.26
C GLU A 994 -9.20 3.12 7.60
N SER A 995 -10.36 2.47 7.78
CA SER A 995 -11.10 2.54 9.05
C SER A 995 -10.26 1.97 10.20
N LEU A 996 -9.63 0.82 9.97
CA LEU A 996 -8.74 0.18 10.94
C LEU A 996 -7.51 1.04 11.24
N ARG A 997 -6.87 1.64 10.22
CA ARG A 997 -5.73 2.54 10.39
C ARG A 997 -6.06 3.64 11.42
N ASN A 998 -7.21 4.29 11.25
CA ASN A 998 -7.63 5.38 12.13
C ASN A 998 -7.88 4.90 13.57
N LEU A 999 -8.41 3.68 13.74
CA LEU A 999 -8.62 3.11 15.07
C LEU A 999 -7.30 2.70 15.73
N LEU A 1000 -6.38 2.10 14.97
CA LEU A 1000 -5.04 1.76 15.47
C LEU A 1000 -4.29 3.02 15.95
N SER A 1001 -4.41 4.15 15.22
CA SER A 1001 -3.80 5.43 15.64
C SER A 1001 -4.32 5.99 16.97
N GLN A 1002 -5.48 5.52 17.44
CA GLN A 1002 -6.14 5.97 18.65
C GLN A 1002 -6.03 4.97 19.81
N LEU A 1003 -5.22 3.92 19.66
CA LEU A 1003 -4.97 2.96 20.75
C LEU A 1003 -4.44 3.69 21.99
N PRO A 1004 -4.99 3.42 23.18
CA PRO A 1004 -4.51 4.04 24.40
C PRO A 1004 -3.08 3.55 24.72
N SER A 1005 -2.30 4.41 25.38
CA SER A 1005 -0.90 4.11 25.74
C SER A 1005 -0.71 2.94 26.70
N SER A 1006 -1.79 2.44 27.31
CA SER A 1006 -1.82 1.20 28.10
C SER A 1006 -1.60 -0.04 27.23
N VAL A 1007 -1.97 0.00 25.95
CA VAL A 1007 -1.73 -1.11 25.01
C VAL A 1007 -0.25 -1.17 24.68
N LYS A 1008 0.35 -2.33 24.95
CA LYS A 1008 1.77 -2.65 24.73
C LYS A 1008 2.00 -3.67 23.62
N VAL A 1009 0.98 -4.47 23.31
CA VAL A 1009 1.06 -5.53 22.30
C VAL A 1009 -0.05 -5.38 21.28
N VAL A 1010 0.28 -5.46 19.99
CA VAL A 1010 -0.70 -5.49 18.90
C VAL A 1010 -0.41 -6.66 17.96
N ASN A 1011 -1.38 -7.55 17.80
CA ASN A 1011 -1.33 -8.64 16.83
C ASN A 1011 -2.33 -8.39 15.68
N LEU A 1012 -1.85 -8.31 14.45
CA LEU A 1012 -2.65 -8.02 13.25
C LEU A 1012 -2.69 -9.27 12.35
N PHE A 1013 -3.88 -9.80 12.08
CA PHE A 1013 -4.08 -10.95 11.21
C PHE A 1013 -4.79 -10.53 9.92
N PHE A 1014 -4.02 -10.47 8.84
CA PHE A 1014 -4.48 -10.07 7.52
C PHE A 1014 -5.12 -11.22 6.75
N ALA A 1015 -6.32 -10.97 6.24
CA ALA A 1015 -7.03 -11.83 5.29
C ALA A 1015 -6.92 -11.30 3.84
N SER A 1016 -6.23 -10.18 3.64
CA SER A 1016 -5.91 -9.59 2.34
C SER A 1016 -4.44 -9.17 2.29
N ARG A 1017 -3.90 -8.85 1.10
CA ARG A 1017 -2.51 -8.36 0.94
C ARG A 1017 -2.35 -6.84 1.14
N ASP A 1018 -3.45 -6.14 1.42
CA ASP A 1018 -3.38 -4.73 1.78
C ASP A 1018 -3.10 -4.60 3.29
N THR A 1019 -1.93 -4.06 3.60
CA THR A 1019 -1.38 -3.90 4.94
C THR A 1019 -1.27 -2.44 5.37
N THR A 1020 -1.90 -1.52 4.62
CA THR A 1020 -1.84 -0.07 4.86
C THR A 1020 -2.32 0.35 6.25
N ALA A 1021 -3.10 -0.48 6.95
CA ALA A 1021 -3.51 -0.26 8.33
C ALA A 1021 -2.32 -0.19 9.32
N ILE A 1022 -1.18 -0.83 9.02
CA ILE A 1022 0.02 -0.84 9.87
C ILE A 1022 0.53 0.58 10.14
N ALA A 1023 0.37 1.52 9.19
CA ALA A 1023 0.78 2.90 9.35
C ALA A 1023 0.11 3.60 10.56
N GLY A 1024 -1.07 3.12 11.00
CA GLY A 1024 -1.73 3.62 12.21
C GLY A 1024 -0.94 3.39 13.50
N LEU A 1025 0.10 2.54 13.49
CA LEU A 1025 0.92 2.25 14.65
C LEU A 1025 2.11 3.21 14.84
N GLU A 1026 2.41 4.07 13.86
CA GLU A 1026 3.63 4.89 13.78
C GLU A 1026 3.97 5.62 15.09
N ASN A 1027 2.97 6.25 15.71
CA ASN A 1027 3.13 7.09 16.90
C ASN A 1027 2.97 6.33 18.23
N LEU A 1028 2.75 5.01 18.19
CA LEU A 1028 2.53 4.19 19.37
C LEU A 1028 3.84 3.60 19.89
N LYS A 1029 4.03 3.62 21.21
CA LYS A 1029 5.14 2.95 21.87
C LYS A 1029 4.73 1.53 22.25
N LEU A 1030 5.10 0.56 21.42
CA LEU A 1030 4.72 -0.85 21.57
C LEU A 1030 5.92 -1.70 22.00
N ASP A 1031 5.68 -2.61 22.95
CA ASP A 1031 6.68 -3.60 23.35
C ASP A 1031 6.78 -4.73 22.32
N GLU A 1032 5.64 -5.13 21.74
CA GLU A 1032 5.57 -6.19 20.75
C GLU A 1032 4.52 -5.90 19.66
N VAL A 1033 4.88 -6.17 18.41
CA VAL A 1033 3.92 -6.24 17.29
C VAL A 1033 4.02 -7.59 16.61
N GLY A 1034 2.90 -8.28 16.44
CA GLY A 1034 2.80 -9.49 15.62
C GLY A 1034 2.02 -9.22 14.35
N ILE A 1035 2.59 -9.55 13.19
CA ILE A 1035 1.92 -9.36 11.88
C ILE A 1035 1.82 -10.71 11.19
N TYR A 1036 0.59 -11.17 11.00
CA TYR A 1036 0.25 -12.52 10.58
C TYR A 1036 -0.72 -12.51 9.40
N THR A 1037 -0.79 -13.64 8.72
CA THR A 1037 -1.73 -13.88 7.63
C THR A 1037 -2.30 -15.29 7.70
N THR A 1038 -3.51 -15.46 7.18
CA THR A 1038 -4.13 -16.78 6.96
C THR A 1038 -4.20 -17.16 5.49
N ILE A 1039 -3.69 -16.31 4.59
CA ILE A 1039 -3.57 -16.61 3.15
C ILE A 1039 -2.09 -16.89 2.81
N PRO A 1040 -1.79 -17.61 1.72
CA PRO A 1040 -0.41 -17.96 1.37
C PRO A 1040 0.53 -16.76 1.27
N ASN A 1041 1.72 -16.90 1.86
CA ASN A 1041 2.80 -15.90 1.83
C ASN A 1041 3.44 -15.74 0.45
N ILE A 1042 3.36 -16.75 -0.42
CA ILE A 1042 3.95 -16.76 -1.76
C ILE A 1042 2.83 -16.94 -2.78
N ASP A 1043 2.74 -16.04 -3.76
CA ASP A 1043 1.87 -16.19 -4.93
C ASP A 1043 2.65 -16.68 -6.13
N LYS A 1044 2.37 -17.90 -6.59
CA LYS A 1044 3.02 -18.43 -7.80
C LYS A 1044 2.48 -17.82 -9.10
N ARG A 1045 1.40 -17.02 -9.05
CA ARG A 1045 0.63 -16.63 -10.25
C ARG A 1045 0.70 -15.15 -10.61
N ASN A 1046 1.22 -14.29 -9.73
CA ASN A 1046 1.23 -12.85 -10.00
C ASN A 1046 2.42 -12.14 -9.32
N ASP A 1047 3.43 -11.77 -10.12
CA ASP A 1047 4.61 -11.02 -9.68
C ASP A 1047 4.29 -9.56 -9.30
N ARG A 1048 3.06 -9.07 -9.51
CA ARG A 1048 2.64 -7.72 -9.10
C ARG A 1048 2.17 -7.65 -7.64
N LEU A 1049 1.64 -8.74 -7.06
CA LEU A 1049 0.95 -8.71 -5.77
C LEU A 1049 1.82 -9.23 -4.60
N ASP A 1050 2.97 -8.63 -4.35
CA ASP A 1050 3.78 -8.97 -3.17
C ASP A 1050 3.17 -8.38 -1.88
N TRP A 1051 3.47 -9.03 -0.76
CA TRP A 1051 3.29 -8.43 0.56
C TRP A 1051 4.20 -7.21 0.68
N GLY A 1052 3.59 -6.02 0.72
CA GLY A 1052 4.25 -4.75 0.99
C GLY A 1052 4.01 -4.31 2.43
N ILE A 1053 4.95 -3.58 3.04
CA ILE A 1053 4.79 -2.97 4.36
C ILE A 1053 5.23 -1.51 4.32
N ASP A 1054 4.56 -0.65 5.07
CA ASP A 1054 5.10 0.64 5.46
C ASP A 1054 5.90 0.47 6.78
N PRO A 1055 7.25 0.48 6.75
CA PRO A 1055 8.04 0.21 7.94
C PRO A 1055 7.94 1.30 8.99
N VAL A 1056 7.48 2.52 8.64
CA VAL A 1056 7.38 3.64 9.60
C VAL A 1056 6.38 3.34 10.72
N GLY A 1057 5.37 2.52 10.44
CA GLY A 1057 4.42 2.03 11.45
C GLY A 1057 5.09 1.26 12.61
N LEU A 1058 6.34 0.81 12.44
CA LEU A 1058 7.09 0.06 13.44
C LEU A 1058 8.22 0.88 14.10
N LYS A 1059 8.32 2.18 13.80
CA LYS A 1059 9.40 3.08 14.27
C LYS A 1059 9.60 3.04 15.79
N ASN A 1060 8.49 3.01 16.53
CA ASN A 1060 8.47 3.05 18.00
C ASN A 1060 8.22 1.68 18.66
N THR A 1061 8.41 0.59 17.90
CA THR A 1061 8.22 -0.79 18.37
C THR A 1061 9.55 -1.38 18.86
N LYS A 1062 9.54 -2.03 20.03
CA LYS A 1062 10.74 -2.68 20.57
C LYS A 1062 11.05 -4.00 19.86
N PHE A 1063 10.04 -4.83 19.62
CA PHE A 1063 10.18 -6.15 19.04
C PHE A 1063 9.03 -6.50 18.10
N VAL A 1064 9.34 -7.21 17.02
CA VAL A 1064 8.34 -7.74 16.10
C VAL A 1064 8.39 -9.26 16.11
N SER A 1065 7.28 -9.87 16.47
CA SER A 1065 7.13 -11.32 16.51
C SER A 1065 7.07 -11.89 15.11
N PHE A 1066 7.95 -12.86 14.84
CA PHE A 1066 8.04 -13.56 13.57
C PHE A 1066 8.01 -15.08 13.77
N GLU A 1067 6.94 -15.73 13.33
CA GLU A 1067 6.62 -17.12 13.66
C GLU A 1067 5.82 -17.83 12.56
N GLY A 1068 5.70 -19.15 12.68
CA GLY A 1068 5.01 -19.98 11.70
C GLY A 1068 5.91 -20.32 10.50
N GLY A 1069 5.73 -21.53 9.96
CA GLY A 1069 6.35 -21.92 8.70
C GLY A 1069 5.65 -21.24 7.51
N THR A 1070 6.26 -21.29 6.33
CA THR A 1070 5.59 -20.85 5.10
C THR A 1070 4.26 -21.60 4.94
N LEU A 1071 3.18 -20.89 4.63
CA LEU A 1071 1.85 -21.46 4.35
C LEU A 1071 1.80 -22.21 3.00
N GLU A 1072 2.95 -22.59 2.45
CA GLU A 1072 3.06 -23.49 1.31
C GLU A 1072 2.96 -24.92 1.80
N SER A 1073 1.84 -25.59 1.55
CA SER A 1073 1.87 -27.04 1.43
C SER A 1073 2.06 -27.37 -0.06
N TRP A 1074 3.15 -28.08 -0.38
CA TRP A 1074 3.35 -28.69 -1.70
C TRP A 1074 2.33 -29.81 -1.99
N GLU A 1075 1.53 -30.15 -0.99
CA GLU A 1075 0.44 -31.12 -1.04
C GLU A 1075 -0.87 -30.42 -0.66
N ASP A 1076 -1.95 -30.70 -1.37
CA ASP A 1076 -3.34 -30.33 -1.01
C ASP A 1076 -3.81 -30.94 0.33
N THR A 1077 -2.93 -31.56 1.13
CA THR A 1077 -3.25 -32.41 2.29
C THR A 1077 -3.36 -31.65 3.62
N ALA A 1078 -3.04 -30.35 3.68
CA ALA A 1078 -3.26 -29.55 4.87
C ALA A 1078 -4.74 -29.15 5.03
N LYS A 1079 -5.60 -30.09 5.42
CA LYS A 1079 -7.00 -29.80 5.78
C LYS A 1079 -7.05 -28.91 7.04
N GLY A 1080 -7.19 -27.59 6.86
CA GLY A 1080 -7.46 -26.64 7.95
C GLY A 1080 -6.89 -25.23 7.70
N GLN A 1081 -7.50 -24.21 8.33
CA GLN A 1081 -6.95 -22.85 8.35
C GLN A 1081 -5.65 -22.83 9.15
N ARG A 1082 -4.64 -22.11 8.66
CA ARG A 1082 -3.33 -21.96 9.29
C ARG A 1082 -2.95 -20.49 9.33
N ALA A 1083 -2.16 -20.08 10.31
CA ALA A 1083 -1.60 -18.73 10.39
C ALA A 1083 -0.06 -18.76 10.39
N ALA A 1084 0.56 -17.78 9.76
CA ALA A 1084 1.99 -17.56 9.82
C ALA A 1084 2.29 -16.06 9.77
N SER A 1085 3.48 -15.66 10.19
CA SER A 1085 3.95 -14.29 9.99
C SER A 1085 4.10 -13.97 8.51
N ILE A 1086 3.89 -12.71 8.16
CA ILE A 1086 4.03 -12.25 6.78
C ILE A 1086 5.51 -12.03 6.45
N TYR A 1087 5.96 -12.52 5.29
CA TYR A 1087 7.27 -12.19 4.73
C TYR A 1087 7.13 -10.97 3.82
N PHE A 1088 7.59 -9.80 4.25
CA PHE A 1088 7.51 -8.60 3.43
C PHE A 1088 8.71 -8.50 2.49
N ASN A 1089 8.47 -8.78 1.22
CA ASN A 1089 9.47 -8.60 0.16
C ASN A 1089 9.48 -7.16 -0.38
N THR A 1090 8.46 -6.35 -0.09
CA THR A 1090 8.33 -4.99 -0.65
C THR A 1090 8.23 -3.93 0.43
N ILE A 1091 9.04 -2.86 0.33
CA ILE A 1091 8.83 -1.62 1.08
C ILE A 1091 7.79 -0.79 0.32
N ARG A 1092 6.63 -0.56 0.96
CA ARG A 1092 5.48 0.17 0.41
C ARG A 1092 5.01 1.22 1.42
N PRO A 1093 5.55 2.45 1.37
CA PRO A 1093 5.07 3.53 2.22
C PRO A 1093 3.60 3.85 1.95
N ALA A 1094 2.85 4.20 2.98
CA ALA A 1094 1.44 4.53 2.87
C ALA A 1094 1.23 5.85 2.09
N LYS A 1095 0.00 6.03 1.57
CA LYS A 1095 -0.40 7.23 0.80
C LYS A 1095 -0.27 8.55 1.56
N HIS A 1096 -0.31 8.49 2.89
CA HIS A 1096 -0.28 9.67 3.77
C HIS A 1096 1.10 9.96 4.34
N SER A 1097 2.09 9.10 4.08
CA SER A 1097 3.44 9.26 4.60
C SER A 1097 4.11 10.46 3.92
N ASN A 1098 4.64 11.39 4.70
CA ASN A 1098 5.41 12.49 4.13
C ASN A 1098 6.80 11.96 3.68
N PHE A 1099 7.58 12.76 2.95
CA PHE A 1099 8.87 12.30 2.43
C PHE A 1099 9.86 11.87 3.53
N LYS A 1100 9.83 12.53 4.70
CA LYS A 1100 10.68 12.14 5.84
C LYS A 1100 10.25 10.80 6.43
N ASP A 1101 8.96 10.52 6.52
CA ASP A 1101 8.43 9.22 6.98
C ASP A 1101 8.85 8.11 6.02
N ILE A 1102 8.84 8.39 4.71
CA ILE A 1102 9.33 7.47 3.69
C ILE A 1102 10.82 7.18 3.90
N GLN A 1103 11.66 8.21 4.07
CA GLN A 1103 13.09 8.03 4.36
C GLN A 1103 13.30 7.21 5.65
N ASP A 1104 12.55 7.50 6.71
CA ASP A 1104 12.60 6.76 7.97
C ASP A 1104 12.18 5.30 7.79
N GLY A 1105 11.16 5.03 6.98
CA GLY A 1105 10.73 3.67 6.66
C GLY A 1105 11.85 2.85 6.00
N PHE A 1106 12.58 3.45 5.04
CA PHE A 1106 13.74 2.81 4.43
C PHE A 1106 14.89 2.63 5.42
N GLU A 1107 15.18 3.62 6.27
CA GLU A 1107 16.18 3.49 7.33
C GLU A 1107 15.83 2.37 8.33
N ILE A 1108 14.56 2.23 8.70
CA ILE A 1108 14.07 1.14 9.56
C ILE A 1108 14.32 -0.21 8.91
N ALA A 1109 13.81 -0.42 7.69
CA ALA A 1109 13.86 -1.72 7.04
C ALA A 1109 15.28 -2.15 6.60
N LEU A 1110 16.12 -1.20 6.18
CA LEU A 1110 17.41 -1.50 5.55
C LEU A 1110 18.63 -1.31 6.46
N LYS A 1111 18.49 -0.54 7.56
CA LYS A 1111 19.61 -0.20 8.44
C LYS A 1111 19.33 -0.42 9.93
N THR A 1112 18.42 0.32 10.55
CA THR A 1112 18.30 0.36 12.02
C THR A 1112 17.62 -0.86 12.61
N LYS A 1113 16.65 -1.46 11.89
CA LYS A 1113 15.96 -2.71 12.26
C LYS A 1113 16.14 -3.79 11.22
N ALA A 1114 17.22 -3.70 10.43
CA ALA A 1114 17.45 -4.61 9.32
C ALA A 1114 17.37 -6.07 9.77
N SER A 1115 17.95 -6.45 10.92
CA SER A 1115 17.94 -7.84 11.40
C SER A 1115 16.58 -8.43 11.74
N TRP A 1116 15.52 -7.63 11.84
CA TRP A 1116 14.19 -8.17 12.06
C TRP A 1116 13.75 -9.04 10.89
N LYS A 1117 13.38 -10.29 11.20
CA LYS A 1117 13.07 -11.32 10.20
C LYS A 1117 11.95 -10.90 9.23
N ILE A 1118 11.03 -10.05 9.67
CA ILE A 1118 9.94 -9.49 8.85
C ILE A 1118 10.46 -8.69 7.64
N PHE A 1119 11.65 -8.07 7.75
CA PHE A 1119 12.31 -7.31 6.68
C PHE A 1119 13.34 -8.15 5.91
N ASN A 1120 13.46 -9.45 6.15
CA ASN A 1120 14.47 -10.27 5.48
C ASN A 1120 13.98 -10.94 4.17
N GLY A 1121 12.74 -10.64 3.76
CA GLY A 1121 12.09 -11.33 2.64
C GLY A 1121 12.02 -12.85 2.81
N ASN A 1122 11.84 -13.57 1.70
CA ASN A 1122 11.66 -15.03 1.72
C ASN A 1122 12.92 -15.83 2.08
N PHE A 1123 14.12 -15.29 1.84
CA PHE A 1123 15.39 -16.04 1.90
C PHE A 1123 16.06 -16.07 3.29
N GLY A 1124 15.57 -15.30 4.26
CA GLY A 1124 15.99 -15.43 5.66
C GLY A 1124 17.21 -14.60 6.08
N ALA A 1125 17.98 -15.06 7.07
CA ALA A 1125 19.07 -14.27 7.66
C ALA A 1125 20.07 -13.86 6.56
N GLY A 1126 20.42 -12.56 6.49
CA GLY A 1126 21.20 -11.98 5.38
C GLY A 1126 20.36 -11.33 4.26
N GLY A 1127 19.03 -11.55 4.22
CA GLY A 1127 18.11 -10.96 3.25
C GLY A 1127 17.63 -9.54 3.60
N TYR A 1128 16.98 -8.88 2.63
CA TYR A 1128 16.29 -7.60 2.77
C TYR A 1128 15.09 -7.55 1.80
N PRO A 1129 14.15 -6.59 1.91
CA PRO A 1129 13.04 -6.49 0.95
C PRO A 1129 13.61 -6.18 -0.44
N THR A 1130 13.31 -7.03 -1.43
CA THR A 1130 13.85 -6.91 -2.78
C THR A 1130 12.97 -6.07 -3.72
N GLY A 1131 11.82 -5.61 -3.25
CA GLY A 1131 10.90 -4.75 -3.97
C GLY A 1131 10.70 -3.39 -3.29
N ILE A 1132 10.47 -2.38 -4.11
CA ILE A 1132 10.01 -1.05 -3.71
C ILE A 1132 8.70 -0.76 -4.43
N ASP A 1133 7.72 -0.23 -3.71
CA ASP A 1133 6.44 0.20 -4.26
C ASP A 1133 6.10 1.60 -3.75
N LEU A 1134 6.28 2.59 -4.62
CA LEU A 1134 5.97 3.99 -4.37
C LEU A 1134 4.66 4.42 -5.04
N SER A 1135 3.89 3.48 -5.63
CA SER A 1135 2.67 3.82 -6.37
C SER A 1135 1.62 4.56 -5.54
N LEU A 1136 1.58 4.33 -4.23
CA LEU A 1136 0.67 5.06 -3.32
C LEU A 1136 1.08 6.52 -3.10
N ASN A 1137 2.28 6.92 -3.50
CA ASN A 1137 2.86 8.25 -3.31
C ASN A 1137 3.10 8.92 -4.66
N HIS A 1138 2.04 9.48 -5.24
CA HIS A 1138 1.98 9.91 -6.65
C HIS A 1138 3.02 10.98 -7.03
N ASN A 1139 3.52 11.73 -6.04
CA ASN A 1139 4.54 12.76 -6.23
C ASN A 1139 5.96 12.17 -6.41
N LEU A 1140 6.17 10.88 -6.10
CA LEU A 1140 7.46 10.21 -6.25
C LEU A 1140 7.54 9.51 -7.60
N LYS A 1141 8.35 10.08 -8.50
CA LYS A 1141 8.61 9.53 -9.84
C LYS A 1141 9.94 8.76 -9.91
N SER A 1142 10.72 8.70 -8.84
CA SER A 1142 12.00 7.99 -8.80
C SER A 1142 12.42 7.67 -7.36
N LEU A 1143 13.59 7.05 -7.16
CA LEU A 1143 14.15 6.79 -5.82
C LEU A 1143 14.94 8.00 -5.29
N LYS A 1144 14.66 9.21 -5.79
CA LYS A 1144 15.40 10.43 -5.44
C LYS A 1144 15.30 10.75 -3.96
N GLY A 1145 16.47 10.87 -3.33
CA GLY A 1145 16.60 11.18 -1.89
C GLY A 1145 16.21 10.03 -0.94
N ILE A 1146 15.91 8.84 -1.44
CA ILE A 1146 15.59 7.67 -0.61
C ILE A 1146 16.91 6.96 -0.21
N PRO A 1147 17.17 6.71 1.09
CA PRO A 1147 18.40 6.05 1.51
C PRO A 1147 18.35 4.54 1.22
N LEU A 1148 19.06 4.10 0.18
CA LEU A 1148 19.07 2.69 -0.24
C LEU A 1148 20.20 1.87 0.39
N TYR A 1149 21.16 2.51 1.07
CA TYR A 1149 22.31 1.85 1.75
C TYR A 1149 23.01 0.81 0.87
N GLU A 1150 23.29 1.19 -0.38
CA GLU A 1150 23.97 0.35 -1.37
C GLU A 1150 23.23 -0.96 -1.71
N ARG A 1151 21.94 -1.07 -1.37
CA ARG A 1151 21.10 -2.22 -1.71
C ARG A 1151 20.59 -2.14 -3.14
N VAL A 1152 20.31 -3.30 -3.72
CA VAL A 1152 19.76 -3.44 -5.07
C VAL A 1152 18.38 -4.09 -5.04
N PHE A 1153 17.50 -3.69 -5.94
CA PHE A 1153 16.09 -4.10 -5.92
C PHE A 1153 15.73 -4.80 -7.23
N ARG A 1154 14.97 -5.88 -7.09
CA ARG A 1154 14.47 -6.69 -8.21
C ARG A 1154 13.14 -6.16 -8.73
N LYS A 1155 12.49 -5.25 -7.99
CA LYS A 1155 11.19 -4.70 -8.35
C LYS A 1155 11.07 -3.24 -7.91
N LEU A 1156 10.59 -2.40 -8.81
CA LEU A 1156 10.17 -1.03 -8.54
C LEU A 1156 8.75 -0.82 -9.09
N THR A 1157 7.84 -0.28 -8.29
CA THR A 1157 6.50 0.10 -8.74
C THR A 1157 6.30 1.60 -8.51
N LEU A 1158 5.88 2.32 -9.55
CA LEU A 1158 5.70 3.78 -9.54
C LEU A 1158 4.28 4.17 -9.95
N HIS A 1159 3.90 5.42 -9.68
CA HIS A 1159 2.64 5.97 -10.14
C HIS A 1159 2.75 6.62 -11.52
N ALA A 1160 1.82 6.30 -12.42
CA ALA A 1160 1.68 6.96 -13.72
C ALA A 1160 0.23 7.35 -14.03
N ASP A 1161 0.04 8.56 -14.54
CA ASP A 1161 -1.29 9.14 -14.78
C ASP A 1161 -1.94 8.62 -16.08
N GLY A 1162 -1.17 7.99 -16.97
CA GLY A 1162 -1.63 7.54 -18.28
C GLY A 1162 -0.64 6.65 -19.02
N GLU A 1163 -0.70 6.68 -20.35
CA GLU A 1163 0.20 5.91 -21.23
C GLU A 1163 1.66 6.37 -21.16
N GLU A 1164 1.87 7.67 -20.86
CA GLU A 1164 3.18 8.31 -20.74
C GLU A 1164 3.63 8.43 -19.28
N PHE A 1165 4.83 7.92 -18.99
CA PHE A 1165 5.56 8.17 -17.76
C PHE A 1165 6.72 9.14 -18.05
N SER A 1166 6.62 10.36 -17.53
CA SER A 1166 7.61 11.42 -17.71
C SER A 1166 8.62 11.47 -16.57
N LEU A 1167 9.91 11.52 -16.91
CA LEU A 1167 11.04 11.59 -15.98
C LEU A 1167 12.06 12.63 -16.48
N PRO A 1168 12.42 13.65 -15.68
CA PRO A 1168 13.48 14.57 -16.07
C PRO A 1168 14.82 13.86 -16.20
N ILE A 1169 15.57 14.13 -17.26
CA ILE A 1169 16.86 13.48 -17.54
C ILE A 1169 17.89 13.73 -16.43
N GLY A 1170 17.85 14.89 -15.77
CA GLY A 1170 18.68 15.19 -14.60
C GLY A 1170 18.35 14.36 -13.37
N GLU A 1171 17.20 13.70 -13.33
CA GLU A 1171 16.82 12.78 -12.25
C GLU A 1171 17.28 11.33 -12.47
N ILE A 1172 17.89 10.99 -13.61
CA ILE A 1172 18.36 9.61 -13.84
C ILE A 1172 19.35 9.17 -12.74
N VAL A 1173 20.34 10.01 -12.42
CA VAL A 1173 21.35 9.69 -11.40
C VAL A 1173 20.78 9.83 -10.00
N SER A 1174 20.20 11.01 -9.69
CA SER A 1174 19.65 11.28 -8.35
C SER A 1174 18.49 10.36 -8.00
N GLY A 1175 17.75 9.85 -8.99
CA GLY A 1175 16.70 8.85 -8.88
C GLY A 1175 17.19 7.41 -8.67
N GLN A 1176 18.51 7.20 -8.55
CA GLN A 1176 19.15 5.97 -8.10
C GLN A 1176 18.76 4.69 -8.86
N PHE A 1177 18.42 4.78 -10.16
CA PHE A 1177 18.05 3.61 -10.98
C PHE A 1177 19.15 2.55 -11.12
N GLY A 1178 20.41 2.89 -10.82
CA GLY A 1178 21.51 1.91 -10.73
C GLY A 1178 21.27 0.83 -9.69
N SER A 1179 20.43 1.09 -8.68
CA SER A 1179 19.98 0.08 -7.70
C SER A 1179 19.11 -1.02 -8.31
N LEU A 1180 18.65 -0.88 -9.56
CA LEU A 1180 17.90 -1.93 -10.28
C LEU A 1180 18.80 -2.85 -11.10
N VAL A 1181 20.12 -2.62 -11.10
CA VAL A 1181 21.06 -3.51 -11.78
C VAL A 1181 21.40 -4.66 -10.83
N VAL A 1182 20.84 -5.85 -11.11
CA VAL A 1182 20.97 -7.05 -10.25
C VAL A 1182 21.72 -8.18 -10.96
N GLN A 1183 22.39 -9.06 -10.20
CA GLN A 1183 23.02 -10.27 -10.75
C GLN A 1183 22.01 -11.44 -10.84
N GLY A 1184 22.20 -12.30 -11.84
CA GLY A 1184 21.47 -13.56 -12.00
C GLY A 1184 20.48 -13.59 -13.17
N PRO A 1185 19.84 -14.74 -13.41
CA PRO A 1185 18.87 -14.92 -14.50
C PRO A 1185 17.60 -14.09 -14.32
N ASP A 1186 17.18 -13.88 -13.07
CA ASP A 1186 16.07 -12.99 -12.75
C ASP A 1186 16.59 -11.55 -12.73
N ARG A 1187 16.20 -10.75 -13.73
CA ARG A 1187 16.52 -9.32 -13.84
C ARG A 1187 15.49 -8.47 -13.09
N ALA A 1188 15.84 -7.23 -12.76
CA ALA A 1188 14.90 -6.32 -12.12
C ALA A 1188 13.76 -5.93 -13.09
N LYS A 1189 12.60 -5.57 -12.53
CA LYS A 1189 11.43 -5.13 -13.30
C LYS A 1189 10.84 -3.86 -12.71
N MET A 1190 10.41 -2.96 -13.58
CA MET A 1190 9.67 -1.75 -13.22
C MET A 1190 8.21 -1.87 -13.67
N TYR A 1191 7.30 -1.55 -12.77
CA TYR A 1191 5.86 -1.58 -12.98
C TYR A 1191 5.24 -0.21 -12.69
N PHE A 1192 4.06 0.00 -13.25
CA PHE A 1192 3.20 1.13 -12.96
C PHE A 1192 1.86 0.63 -12.42
N ASP A 1193 1.26 1.39 -11.52
CA ASP A 1193 -0.09 1.14 -11.03
C ASP A 1193 -1.14 1.33 -12.14
N ASN A 1194 -0.87 2.20 -13.10
CA ASN A 1194 -1.62 2.29 -14.34
C ASN A 1194 -1.13 1.24 -15.36
N PRO A 1195 -2.00 0.27 -15.76
CA PRO A 1195 -1.61 -0.78 -16.69
C PRO A 1195 -1.45 -0.31 -18.13
N THR A 1196 -1.87 0.91 -18.49
CA THR A 1196 -1.73 1.44 -19.86
C THR A 1196 -0.38 2.13 -20.09
N THR A 1197 0.42 2.34 -19.03
CA THR A 1197 1.72 3.01 -19.14
C THR A 1197 2.71 2.15 -19.93
N HIS A 1198 3.11 2.64 -21.10
CA HIS A 1198 4.05 1.97 -22.01
C HIS A 1198 5.07 2.91 -22.67
N ILE A 1199 4.90 4.22 -22.49
CA ILE A 1199 5.78 5.25 -23.04
C ILE A 1199 6.65 5.84 -21.92
N LEU A 1200 7.97 5.77 -22.07
CA LEU A 1200 8.93 6.51 -21.26
C LEU A 1200 9.25 7.83 -21.96
N HIS A 1201 9.01 8.95 -21.29
CA HIS A 1201 9.34 10.27 -21.78
C HIS A 1201 10.45 10.90 -20.92
N LEU A 1202 11.62 11.10 -21.52
CA LEU A 1202 12.75 11.75 -20.84
C LEU A 1202 12.80 13.23 -21.22
N THR A 1203 12.55 14.09 -20.22
CA THR A 1203 12.44 15.54 -20.40
C THR A 1203 13.72 16.28 -20.03
N GLY A 1204 13.99 17.43 -20.66
CA GLY A 1204 15.16 18.28 -20.38
C GLY A 1204 16.31 18.15 -21.39
N LYS A 1205 17.50 18.64 -21.03
CA LYS A 1205 18.66 18.75 -21.93
C LYS A 1205 19.73 17.70 -21.64
N ALA A 1206 20.51 17.32 -22.65
CA ALA A 1206 21.59 16.36 -22.51
C ALA A 1206 22.61 16.72 -21.39
N ASN A 1207 22.88 18.02 -21.21
CA ASN A 1207 23.78 18.52 -20.16
C ASN A 1207 23.28 18.32 -18.73
N ASP A 1208 21.96 18.19 -18.56
CA ASP A 1208 21.34 18.04 -17.23
C ASP A 1208 21.57 16.64 -16.66
N ILE A 1209 22.00 15.68 -17.49
CA ILE A 1209 22.32 14.33 -17.03
C ILE A 1209 23.47 14.37 -16.00
N GLY A 1210 23.25 13.71 -14.87
CA GLY A 1210 24.25 13.64 -13.80
C GLY A 1210 25.48 12.82 -14.20
N ASP A 1211 26.54 12.92 -13.40
CA ASP A 1211 27.74 12.10 -13.57
C ASP A 1211 27.47 10.62 -13.24
N ASN A 1212 28.25 9.74 -13.85
CA ASN A 1212 28.11 8.28 -13.80
C ASN A 1212 26.71 7.77 -14.23
N TYR A 1213 26.04 8.45 -15.15
CA TYR A 1213 24.67 8.10 -15.56
C TYR A 1213 24.53 6.72 -16.20
N GLY A 1214 25.63 6.13 -16.72
CA GLY A 1214 25.60 4.90 -17.49
C GLY A 1214 24.92 3.75 -16.74
N ILE A 1215 25.27 3.54 -15.46
CA ILE A 1215 24.66 2.48 -14.63
C ILE A 1215 23.18 2.76 -14.31
N HIS A 1216 22.82 4.03 -14.14
CA HIS A 1216 21.45 4.42 -13.83
C HIS A 1216 20.53 4.29 -15.04
N LEU A 1217 20.98 4.74 -16.21
CA LEU A 1217 20.26 4.55 -17.47
C LEU A 1217 20.14 3.07 -17.82
N TYR A 1218 21.19 2.27 -17.55
CA TYR A 1218 21.14 0.81 -17.71
C TYR A 1218 20.03 0.20 -16.86
N GLY A 1219 20.00 0.49 -15.55
CA GLY A 1219 18.96 -0.02 -14.65
C GLY A 1219 17.55 0.44 -15.03
N LEU A 1220 17.39 1.70 -15.46
CA LEU A 1220 16.10 2.24 -15.92
C LEU A 1220 15.57 1.51 -17.15
N LEU A 1221 16.39 1.35 -18.19
CA LEU A 1221 15.96 0.70 -19.44
C LEU A 1221 15.79 -0.81 -19.26
N GLU A 1222 16.66 -1.46 -18.49
CA GLU A 1222 16.54 -2.88 -18.20
C GLU A 1222 15.24 -3.18 -17.46
N ALA A 1223 15.02 -2.54 -16.32
CA ALA A 1223 13.82 -2.75 -15.50
C ALA A 1223 12.56 -2.27 -16.23
N GLY A 1224 12.66 -1.14 -16.92
CA GLY A 1224 11.58 -0.52 -17.70
C GLY A 1224 11.09 -1.39 -18.85
N SER A 1225 11.95 -2.19 -19.47
CA SER A 1225 11.59 -3.04 -20.63
C SER A 1225 10.48 -4.07 -20.38
N ALA A 1226 10.10 -4.28 -19.11
CA ALA A 1226 8.97 -5.12 -18.73
C ALA A 1226 7.61 -4.45 -18.95
N SER A 1227 7.55 -3.11 -18.89
CA SER A 1227 6.30 -2.33 -18.99
C SER A 1227 6.35 -1.27 -20.09
N LEU A 1228 7.53 -0.86 -20.53
CA LEU A 1228 7.74 0.23 -21.48
C LEU A 1228 8.29 -0.31 -22.81
N ASP A 1229 7.71 0.14 -23.91
CA ASP A 1229 8.08 -0.26 -25.28
C ASP A 1229 8.37 0.94 -26.20
N THR A 1230 8.17 2.16 -25.72
CA THR A 1230 8.35 3.39 -26.48
C THR A 1230 9.18 4.40 -25.69
N LEU A 1231 10.19 4.99 -26.32
CA LEU A 1231 11.03 6.03 -25.73
C LEU A 1231 10.88 7.36 -26.49
N VAL A 1232 10.42 8.38 -25.77
CA VAL A 1232 10.26 9.76 -26.24
C VAL A 1232 11.26 10.65 -25.52
N VAL A 1233 11.83 11.62 -26.23
CA VAL A 1233 12.77 12.61 -25.66
C VAL A 1233 12.48 14.02 -26.21
N ASP A 1234 12.85 15.05 -25.45
CA ASP A 1234 12.61 16.45 -25.83
C ASP A 1234 13.53 16.98 -26.94
N SER A 1235 14.71 16.37 -27.16
CA SER A 1235 15.71 16.94 -28.07
C SER A 1235 16.55 15.90 -28.82
N LEU A 1236 17.15 16.33 -29.93
CA LEU A 1236 18.02 15.48 -30.75
C LEU A 1236 19.32 15.12 -30.00
N GLU A 1237 19.85 16.02 -29.18
CA GLU A 1237 21.03 15.81 -28.35
C GLU A 1237 20.77 14.72 -27.30
N VAL A 1238 19.61 14.75 -26.63
CA VAL A 1238 19.21 13.70 -25.69
C VAL A 1238 19.06 12.36 -26.40
N LYS A 1239 18.46 12.35 -27.58
CA LYS A 1239 18.36 11.14 -28.41
C LYS A 1239 19.73 10.55 -28.70
N GLN A 1240 20.70 11.36 -29.14
CA GLN A 1240 22.05 10.86 -29.44
C GLN A 1240 22.79 10.37 -28.20
N LEU A 1241 22.72 11.13 -27.10
CA LEU A 1241 23.27 10.74 -25.80
C LEU A 1241 22.81 9.33 -25.37
N ILE A 1242 21.50 9.05 -25.49
CA ILE A 1242 20.95 7.75 -25.17
C ILE A 1242 21.39 6.70 -26.17
N GLN A 1243 21.28 6.98 -27.48
CA GLN A 1243 21.62 6.01 -28.54
C GLN A 1243 23.08 5.54 -28.47
N ASN A 1244 23.99 6.40 -28.03
CA ASN A 1244 25.41 6.10 -27.88
C ASN A 1244 25.75 5.41 -26.54
N SER A 1245 24.79 5.26 -25.63
CA SER A 1245 25.02 4.60 -24.35
C SER A 1245 25.04 3.06 -24.46
N GLN A 1246 25.76 2.40 -23.54
CA GLN A 1246 25.73 0.93 -23.43
C GLN A 1246 24.30 0.41 -23.19
N ALA A 1247 23.51 1.14 -22.40
CA ALA A 1247 22.14 0.78 -22.06
C ALA A 1247 21.26 0.65 -23.32
N TRP A 1248 21.33 1.61 -24.24
CA TRP A 1248 20.59 1.54 -25.50
C TRP A 1248 21.08 0.41 -26.41
N GLY A 1249 22.39 0.19 -26.49
CA GLY A 1249 22.95 -0.94 -27.25
C GLY A 1249 22.41 -2.30 -26.80
N GLN A 1250 22.11 -2.47 -25.51
CA GLN A 1250 21.55 -3.71 -24.95
C GLN A 1250 20.02 -3.76 -25.04
N PHE A 1251 19.33 -2.68 -24.70
CA PHE A 1251 17.88 -2.70 -24.49
C PHE A 1251 17.07 -1.97 -25.56
N GLY A 1252 17.70 -1.22 -26.47
CA GLY A 1252 17.01 -0.43 -27.50
C GLY A 1252 16.06 -1.26 -28.39
N SER A 1253 16.36 -2.54 -28.59
CA SER A 1253 15.47 -3.47 -29.33
C SER A 1253 14.12 -3.70 -28.66
N LYS A 1254 14.04 -3.56 -27.33
CA LYS A 1254 12.80 -3.60 -26.56
C LYS A 1254 11.94 -2.34 -26.77
N PHE A 1255 12.56 -1.26 -27.20
CA PHE A 1255 11.92 0.02 -27.54
C PHE A 1255 11.75 0.19 -29.06
N GLY A 1256 11.66 -0.91 -29.81
CA GLY A 1256 11.52 -0.89 -31.27
C GLY A 1256 12.72 -0.30 -32.04
N ASN A 1257 13.89 -0.18 -31.39
CA ASN A 1257 15.11 0.47 -31.91
C ASN A 1257 14.90 1.92 -32.38
N LYS A 1258 13.86 2.60 -31.90
CA LYS A 1258 13.55 3.98 -32.30
C LYS A 1258 13.32 4.86 -31.08
N ILE A 1259 14.02 5.98 -31.04
CA ILE A 1259 13.73 7.09 -30.12
C ILE A 1259 12.97 8.17 -30.90
N ILE A 1260 11.80 8.54 -30.38
CA ILE A 1260 10.96 9.61 -30.92
C ILE A 1260 11.41 10.91 -30.27
N VAL A 1261 11.72 11.92 -31.08
CA VAL A 1261 11.95 13.28 -30.58
C VAL A 1261 10.60 13.98 -30.61
N LYS A 1262 10.14 14.51 -29.47
CA LYS A 1262 8.88 15.24 -29.38
C LYS A 1262 9.04 16.53 -30.19
N GLU A 1263 8.25 16.70 -31.24
CA GLU A 1263 8.28 17.94 -32.03
C GLU A 1263 7.81 19.08 -31.12
N GLY A 1264 8.72 19.99 -30.79
CA GLY A 1264 8.38 21.17 -30.02
C GLY A 1264 7.45 22.05 -30.85
N ASN A 1265 6.25 22.34 -30.32
CA ASN A 1265 5.52 23.53 -30.70
C ASN A 1265 6.33 24.75 -30.20
N ASN A 1266 7.30 25.18 -31.00
CA ASN A 1266 7.85 26.53 -30.91
C ASN A 1266 7.02 27.48 -31.76
#